data_AF-A0A1V6D904-F1
#
_entry.id   AF-A0A1V6D904-F1
#
_cell.length_a   1.000
_cell.length_b   1.000
_cell.length_c   1.000
_cell.angle_alpha   90.00
_cell.angle_beta   90.00
_cell.angle_gamma   90.00
#
_symmetry.space_group_name_H-M   'P 1'
#
loop_
_entity.id
_entity.type
_entity.pdbx_description
1 polymer ?
#
loop_
_entity_poly.entity_id
_entity_poly.type
_entity_poly.pdbx_seq_one_letter_code
_entity_poly.pdbx_strand_id
1 'polypeptide(L)'
;MRQRHCTCVVVLAALTWLTSACGCQTAWAGPGGDQGTARGNGGATLRLLTYNIHHARGMDKKLDVERIARVIRQAKADLVALQEVDQRTRRTGGLDEPAELARLTGMHVSYGKAMDFDGGAYGIAVLSRWPVEQAQTHRLPGQAGQEPRVALETQVRAGREGPSVSFFCTHWDHQLSADRLRQARRLAELSELAKGDLVVLAGDFNDPPASESVKHLLKTFQDAGAKERPMLSCPADKPTIQIDHILYRSDRKVRAVEATVLDEAVASDHRPVLAVLEVAPKSAPAASPGPNPSNARADGQFDRVTGCEHFAFLRARMSEGLGGPARQAAKSWHVSMCTGPDGAAYVLDAENCQVYRVAEGTVRLLAGDGIRGWRDGPADRARFDFGVGSYQDAAIACDDQGRIYVGEGLPGRLRRIARDERGRWQVTTLSGGGDKMPKRGQSIPAREMKFGCASRFALDTDGSVYFATYGGVYRVADAQGSLVASTEELAPQIGKSIHDWHVGGSHIADGWFYWMPGGGPNLYRLDIHTGQAERFAGVGKIVQGLDGPTLKETGFHTVFIVYTPDAKAMFTGGGDEGVIRKIQDGRAAHLQKDGTFLAGGRKTGWRLCSPLCVDSQGRLYTETGIYAWGGWVVRVSFAPADTQGQRSKP
;
A
#
# COMPACT_ATOMS: atom_id res chain seq x y z
N MET A 1 -1.73 75.00 37.51
CA MET A 1 -2.85 75.98 37.45
C MET A 1 -4.02 75.35 36.71
N ARG A 2 -5.27 75.56 37.18
CA ARG A 2 -6.61 75.47 36.51
C ARG A 2 -6.81 74.38 35.40
N GLN A 3 -7.61 73.33 35.63
CA GLN A 3 -9.10 73.24 35.45
C GLN A 3 -9.60 73.53 34.01
N ARG A 4 -10.49 72.74 33.39
CA ARG A 4 -11.91 72.39 33.75
C ARG A 4 -12.32 71.01 33.15
N HIS A 5 -12.96 70.07 33.87
CA HIS A 5 -14.43 69.78 33.98
C HIS A 5 -15.12 69.35 32.66
N CYS A 6 -16.04 68.37 32.55
CA CYS A 6 -16.70 67.39 33.45
C CYS A 6 -17.29 66.22 32.57
N THR A 7 -18.04 65.18 32.98
CA THR A 7 -18.82 64.84 34.20
C THR A 7 -18.89 63.28 34.45
N CYS A 8 -19.87 62.79 35.23
CA CYS A 8 -20.17 61.42 35.69
C CYS A 8 -21.09 60.60 34.71
N VAL A 9 -21.44 59.31 34.88
CA VAL A 9 -22.02 58.59 36.05
C VAL A 9 -21.64 57.09 36.12
N VAL A 10 -21.56 56.56 37.35
CA VAL A 10 -21.37 55.14 37.73
C VAL A 10 -22.64 54.62 38.42
N VAL A 11 -23.00 53.33 38.22
CA VAL A 11 -23.85 52.57 39.18
C VAL A 11 -23.27 51.16 39.37
N LEU A 12 -23.35 50.67 40.60
CA LEU A 12 -22.71 49.46 41.15
C LEU A 12 -23.78 48.63 41.89
N ALA A 13 -23.81 47.29 41.73
CA ALA A 13 -24.43 46.31 42.66
C ALA A 13 -24.25 44.87 42.12
N ALA A 14 -24.21 43.80 42.90
CA ALA A 14 -23.78 43.56 44.29
C ALA A 14 -23.66 42.01 44.48
N LEU A 15 -22.81 41.53 45.39
CA LEU A 15 -22.73 40.10 45.74
C LEU A 15 -23.86 39.70 46.71
N THR A 16 -24.28 38.43 46.65
CA THR A 16 -24.74 37.68 47.82
C THR A 16 -24.22 36.24 47.81
N TRP A 17 -23.80 35.77 48.97
CA TRP A 17 -23.47 34.37 49.27
C TRP A 17 -24.70 33.63 49.80
N LEU A 18 -24.75 32.31 49.62
CA LEU A 18 -25.51 31.43 50.50
C LEU A 18 -24.88 30.02 50.54
N THR A 19 -24.43 29.62 51.73
CA THR A 19 -23.92 28.29 52.04
C THR A 19 -25.01 27.44 52.67
N SER A 20 -25.13 26.19 52.25
CA SER A 20 -25.89 25.15 52.98
C SER A 20 -25.19 23.81 52.80
N ALA A 21 -24.68 23.24 53.89
CA ALA A 21 -24.11 21.90 53.90
C ALA A 21 -25.07 20.91 54.56
N CYS A 22 -25.19 19.71 54.01
CA CYS A 22 -25.71 18.56 54.71
C CYS A 22 -25.00 17.28 54.22
N GLY A 23 -24.60 16.42 55.15
CA GLY A 23 -24.19 15.04 54.81
C GLY A 23 -25.40 14.19 54.43
N CYS A 24 -25.26 12.90 54.11
CA CYS A 24 -24.11 12.02 54.33
C CYS A 24 -24.23 10.76 53.41
N GLN A 25 -23.22 9.90 53.50
CA GLN A 25 -23.18 8.48 53.07
C GLN A 25 -22.78 8.15 51.63
N THR A 26 -22.04 7.04 51.58
CA THR A 26 -21.25 6.51 50.47
C THR A 26 -22.02 5.48 49.66
N ALA A 27 -21.92 5.55 48.33
CA ALA A 27 -22.12 4.38 47.46
C ALA A 27 -21.17 4.45 46.26
N TRP A 28 -20.45 3.36 46.00
CA TRP A 28 -19.51 3.24 44.90
C TRP A 28 -20.27 2.71 43.68
N ALA A 29 -20.33 3.49 42.59
CA ALA A 29 -20.91 3.07 41.32
C ALA A 29 -20.01 3.53 40.15
N GLY A 30 -19.86 2.66 39.14
CA GLY A 30 -18.87 2.82 38.07
C GLY A 30 -19.22 3.89 37.01
N PRO A 31 -18.34 4.08 36.01
CA PRO A 31 -18.51 5.10 34.98
C PRO A 31 -19.69 4.78 34.06
N GLY A 32 -20.80 5.49 34.26
CA GLY A 32 -21.92 5.51 33.32
C GLY A 32 -21.52 6.18 32.00
N GLY A 33 -21.89 5.57 30.87
CA GLY A 33 -21.62 6.13 29.55
C GLY A 33 -22.46 7.37 29.26
N ASP A 34 -21.82 8.42 28.75
CA ASP A 34 -22.50 9.64 28.31
C ASP A 34 -23.21 9.39 26.97
N GLN A 35 -24.52 9.63 26.92
CA GLN A 35 -25.31 9.47 25.70
C GLN A 35 -25.20 10.71 24.84
N GLY A 36 -24.41 10.60 23.77
CA GLY A 36 -24.24 11.67 22.78
C GLY A 36 -25.57 12.08 22.15
N THR A 37 -26.05 13.27 22.50
CA THR A 37 -27.21 13.91 21.88
C THR A 37 -26.95 14.15 20.38
N ALA A 38 -27.87 13.72 19.54
CA ALA A 38 -27.74 13.83 18.09
C ALA A 38 -27.61 15.29 17.64
N ARG A 39 -26.49 15.60 16.96
CA ARG A 39 -26.37 16.80 16.11
C ARG A 39 -26.57 16.41 14.65
N GLY A 40 -27.09 17.36 13.87
CA GLY A 40 -27.62 17.12 12.52
C GLY A 40 -26.59 16.76 11.45
N ASN A 41 -27.10 16.64 10.23
CA ASN A 41 -26.58 15.98 9.03
C ASN A 41 -25.28 16.58 8.40
N GLY A 42 -24.27 16.95 9.20
CA GLY A 42 -22.97 17.48 8.75
C GLY A 42 -21.85 16.43 8.74
N GLY A 43 -20.79 16.68 7.96
CA GLY A 43 -19.65 15.75 7.87
C GLY A 43 -18.75 15.72 9.10
N ALA A 44 -17.85 14.74 9.14
CA ALA A 44 -16.88 14.61 10.22
C ALA A 44 -15.77 15.65 10.03
N THR A 45 -15.48 16.45 11.06
CA THR A 45 -14.44 17.49 11.00
C THR A 45 -13.11 17.00 11.58
N LEU A 46 -12.00 17.40 10.95
CA LEU A 46 -10.64 17.17 11.41
C LEU A 46 -9.93 18.51 11.59
N ARG A 47 -9.36 18.74 12.78
CA ARG A 47 -8.59 19.96 13.10
C ARG A 47 -7.10 19.68 12.92
N LEU A 48 -6.46 20.39 11.99
CA LEU A 48 -5.08 20.20 11.57
C LEU A 48 -4.27 21.45 11.90
N LEU A 49 -3.14 21.30 12.57
CA LEU A 49 -2.25 22.41 12.93
C LEU A 49 -0.88 22.19 12.30
N THR A 50 -0.25 23.25 11.81
CA THR A 50 1.20 23.28 11.56
C THR A 50 1.84 24.40 12.37
N TYR A 51 3.01 24.14 12.92
CA TYR A 51 3.71 25.08 13.78
C TYR A 51 5.21 24.82 13.77
N ASN A 52 6.00 25.73 13.19
CA ASN A 52 7.42 25.83 13.47
C ASN A 52 7.59 26.32 14.92
N ILE A 53 8.21 25.49 15.78
CA ILE A 53 8.35 25.78 17.21
C ILE A 53 9.72 26.35 17.59
N HIS A 54 10.64 26.46 16.64
CA HIS A 54 11.99 27.00 16.81
C HIS A 54 12.64 26.50 18.12
N HIS A 55 12.78 25.16 18.28
CA HIS A 55 13.32 24.50 19.49
C HIS A 55 12.74 25.02 20.81
N ALA A 56 11.41 25.22 20.79
CA ALA A 56 10.60 25.82 21.84
C ALA A 56 11.11 27.19 22.36
N ARG A 57 11.85 27.92 21.52
CA ARG A 57 12.47 29.20 21.84
C ARG A 57 11.74 30.36 21.17
N GLY A 58 11.10 31.14 22.02
CA GLY A 58 10.22 32.23 21.64
C GLY A 58 10.94 33.53 21.35
N MET A 59 10.16 34.53 20.94
CA MET A 59 10.63 35.90 20.68
C MET A 59 11.23 36.56 21.94
N ASP A 60 10.82 36.12 23.13
CA ASP A 60 11.43 36.52 24.41
C ASP A 60 12.77 35.84 24.72
N LYS A 61 13.30 35.04 23.77
CA LYS A 61 14.55 34.27 23.80
C LYS A 61 14.63 33.17 24.85
N LYS A 62 13.60 32.97 25.69
CA LYS A 62 13.52 31.87 26.65
C LYS A 62 13.16 30.58 25.94
N LEU A 63 13.50 29.45 26.54
CA LEU A 63 13.06 28.12 26.13
C LEU A 63 11.92 27.67 27.06
N ASP A 64 10.76 27.35 26.49
CA ASP A 64 9.55 26.94 27.21
C ASP A 64 8.74 26.01 26.29
N VAL A 65 8.76 24.70 26.59
CA VAL A 65 7.98 23.67 25.87
C VAL A 65 6.51 23.67 26.34
N GLU A 66 6.23 24.15 27.55
CA GLU A 66 4.86 24.19 28.07
C GLU A 66 4.00 25.22 27.36
N ARG A 67 4.53 26.39 26.95
CA ARG A 67 3.77 27.36 26.14
C ARG A 67 3.39 26.76 24.79
N ILE A 68 4.30 26.03 24.13
CA ILE A 68 4.02 25.32 22.87
C ILE A 68 2.87 24.32 23.11
N ALA A 69 2.93 23.53 24.18
CA ALA A 69 1.85 22.61 24.55
C ALA A 69 0.54 23.31 24.98
N ARG A 70 0.58 24.53 25.54
CA ARG A 70 -0.62 25.35 25.81
C ARG A 70 -1.29 25.77 24.50
N VAL A 71 -0.53 26.29 23.54
CA VAL A 71 -1.01 26.69 22.21
C VAL A 71 -1.67 25.51 21.47
N ILE A 72 -1.00 24.35 21.44
CA ILE A 72 -1.52 23.14 20.80
C ILE A 72 -2.84 22.67 21.44
N ARG A 73 -2.93 22.65 22.77
CA ARG A 73 -4.17 22.27 23.49
C ARG A 73 -5.30 23.28 23.28
N GLN A 74 -4.99 24.58 23.21
CA GLN A 74 -5.98 25.63 22.93
C GLN A 74 -6.54 25.54 21.50
N ALA A 75 -5.69 25.21 20.53
CA ALA A 75 -6.10 24.97 19.14
C ALA A 75 -7.07 23.78 18.99
N LYS A 76 -7.05 22.83 19.95
CA LYS A 76 -7.81 21.57 19.94
C LYS A 76 -7.57 20.78 18.64
N ALA A 77 -6.30 20.69 18.24
CA ALA A 77 -5.90 19.99 17.03
C ALA A 77 -5.98 18.47 17.22
N ASP A 78 -6.43 17.76 16.19
CA ASP A 78 -6.41 16.30 16.13
C ASP A 78 -5.07 15.78 15.58
N LEU A 79 -4.42 16.55 14.70
CA LEU A 79 -3.10 16.30 14.14
C LEU A 79 -2.28 17.60 14.11
N VAL A 80 -1.01 17.52 14.47
CA VAL A 80 -0.08 18.65 14.53
C VAL A 80 1.21 18.30 13.80
N ALA A 81 1.62 19.11 12.83
CA ALA A 81 2.94 19.09 12.22
C ALA A 81 3.84 20.09 12.96
N LEU A 82 4.97 19.62 13.52
CA LEU A 82 5.91 20.43 14.28
C LEU A 82 7.27 20.48 13.56
N GLN A 83 7.74 21.70 13.29
CA GLN A 83 9.06 21.93 12.67
C GLN A 83 10.04 22.48 13.71
N GLU A 84 11.34 22.22 13.47
CA GLU A 84 12.45 22.65 14.35
C GLU A 84 12.41 22.05 15.76
N VAL A 85 12.32 20.72 15.82
CA VAL A 85 12.15 19.97 17.06
C VAL A 85 13.45 19.28 17.49
N ASP A 86 13.88 19.57 18.70
CA ASP A 86 15.09 19.03 19.32
C ASP A 86 14.80 17.76 20.14
N GLN A 87 15.70 16.78 20.02
CA GLN A 87 15.69 15.59 20.86
C GLN A 87 17.04 15.47 21.57
N ARG A 88 17.05 15.80 22.87
CA ARG A 88 18.17 15.62 23.81
C ARG A 88 19.44 16.39 23.46
N THR A 89 19.29 17.57 22.85
CA THR A 89 20.40 18.48 22.54
C THR A 89 20.86 19.22 23.80
N ARG A 90 22.08 19.74 23.81
CA ARG A 90 22.57 20.51 24.97
C ARG A 90 21.87 21.88 25.08
N ARG A 91 21.47 22.50 23.96
CA ARG A 91 20.73 23.78 23.96
C ARG A 91 19.35 23.69 24.62
N THR A 92 18.71 22.52 24.63
CA THR A 92 17.46 22.28 25.38
C THR A 92 17.70 21.76 26.80
N GLY A 93 18.95 21.72 27.27
CA GLY A 93 19.30 21.12 28.56
C GLY A 93 19.19 19.59 28.59
N GLY A 94 19.19 18.93 27.43
CA GLY A 94 18.99 17.48 27.29
C GLY A 94 17.53 17.05 27.19
N LEU A 95 16.60 17.98 27.01
CA LEU A 95 15.16 17.70 26.91
C LEU A 95 14.81 16.98 25.60
N ASP A 96 13.91 16.00 25.69
CA ASP A 96 13.33 15.26 24.56
C ASP A 96 12.00 15.92 24.19
N GLU A 97 12.05 17.02 23.42
CA GLU A 97 10.86 17.84 23.11
C GLU A 97 9.69 17.05 22.52
N PRO A 98 9.88 16.08 21.59
CA PRO A 98 8.77 15.27 21.08
C PRO A 98 8.05 14.50 22.20
N ALA A 99 8.80 13.89 23.12
CA ALA A 99 8.24 13.11 24.22
C ALA A 99 7.57 14.00 25.27
N GLU A 100 8.13 15.17 25.56
CA GLU A 100 7.58 16.11 26.52
C GLU A 100 6.32 16.81 25.99
N LEU A 101 6.30 17.19 24.70
CA LEU A 101 5.09 17.70 24.04
C LEU A 101 3.98 16.65 24.01
N ALA A 102 4.30 15.39 23.74
CA ALA A 102 3.34 14.28 23.83
C ALA A 102 2.72 14.18 25.24
N ARG A 103 3.57 14.20 26.28
CA ARG A 103 3.16 14.15 27.69
C ARG A 103 2.27 15.33 28.08
N LEU A 104 2.64 16.55 27.70
CA LEU A 104 1.93 17.78 28.07
C LEU A 104 0.60 17.95 27.31
N THR A 105 0.52 17.49 26.06
CA THR A 105 -0.69 17.57 25.22
C THR A 105 -1.63 16.38 25.42
N GLY A 106 -1.12 15.23 25.90
CA GLY A 106 -1.86 13.97 25.95
C GLY A 106 -1.99 13.29 24.58
N MET A 107 -1.14 13.65 23.62
CA MET A 107 -1.16 13.15 22.24
C MET A 107 -0.08 12.08 22.03
N HIS A 108 -0.29 11.19 21.07
CA HIS A 108 0.74 10.30 20.55
C HIS A 108 1.75 11.09 19.71
N VAL A 109 3.00 10.64 19.64
CA VAL A 109 4.06 11.32 18.87
C VAL A 109 4.81 10.36 17.95
N SER A 110 5.18 10.89 16.79
CA SER A 110 6.24 10.34 15.93
C SER A 110 7.29 11.41 15.68
N TYR A 111 8.57 11.02 15.64
CA TYR A 111 9.70 11.93 15.42
C TYR A 111 10.48 11.52 14.17
N GLY A 112 10.84 12.52 13.36
CA GLY A 112 11.62 12.38 12.15
C GLY A 112 12.93 13.14 12.27
N LYS A 113 13.99 12.42 12.67
CA LYS A 113 15.36 12.95 12.77
C LYS A 113 15.88 13.37 11.39
N ALA A 114 16.28 14.63 11.27
CA ALA A 114 16.96 15.16 10.09
C ALA A 114 18.47 14.93 10.15
N MET A 115 19.07 15.25 11.31
CA MET A 115 20.51 15.19 11.57
C MET A 115 20.81 14.96 13.06
N ASP A 116 22.03 14.52 13.35
CA ASP A 116 22.64 14.66 14.67
C ASP A 116 22.99 16.13 14.90
N PHE A 117 22.66 16.67 16.09
CA PHE A 117 22.89 18.07 16.41
C PHE A 117 23.15 18.24 17.91
N ASP A 118 24.20 18.99 18.25
CA ASP A 118 24.50 19.44 19.61
C ASP A 118 24.41 18.36 20.71
N GLY A 119 24.91 17.15 20.43
CA GLY A 119 24.90 16.00 21.34
C GLY A 119 23.61 15.18 21.36
N GLY A 120 22.57 15.64 20.66
CA GLY A 120 21.30 14.95 20.43
C GLY A 120 20.94 14.91 18.95
N ALA A 121 19.67 15.12 18.64
CA ALA A 121 19.14 15.15 17.28
C ALA A 121 18.27 16.40 17.02
N TYR A 122 18.24 16.83 15.77
CA TYR A 122 17.36 17.88 15.27
C TYR A 122 16.48 17.32 14.15
N GLY A 123 15.23 17.78 14.05
CA GLY A 123 14.29 17.31 13.04
C GLY A 123 12.90 17.88 13.18
N ILE A 124 11.90 17.04 12.91
CA ILE A 124 10.48 17.39 12.88
C ILE A 124 9.66 16.34 13.64
N ALA A 125 8.46 16.69 14.11
CA ALA A 125 7.57 15.76 14.79
C ALA A 125 6.13 15.86 14.29
N VAL A 126 5.36 14.80 14.48
CA VAL A 126 3.89 14.83 14.37
C VAL A 126 3.30 14.42 15.72
N LEU A 127 2.39 15.25 16.24
CA LEU A 127 1.49 14.84 17.33
C LEU A 127 0.15 14.40 16.75
N SER A 128 -0.43 13.33 17.29
CA SER A 128 -1.77 12.88 16.94
C SER A 128 -2.61 12.55 18.17
N ARG A 129 -3.89 12.94 18.12
CA ARG A 129 -4.92 12.51 19.05
C ARG A 129 -5.14 10.99 19.06
N TRP A 130 -4.77 10.30 17.98
CA TRP A 130 -4.96 8.86 17.83
C TRP A 130 -3.61 8.11 17.81
N PRO A 131 -3.61 6.80 18.13
CA PRO A 131 -2.40 5.99 18.00
C PRO A 131 -1.82 6.07 16.59
N VAL A 132 -0.49 6.25 16.52
CA VAL A 132 0.26 6.21 15.26
C VAL A 132 0.28 4.76 14.77
N GLU A 133 -0.36 4.48 13.64
CA GLU A 133 -0.38 3.14 13.01
C GLU A 133 0.99 2.86 12.36
N GLN A 134 1.60 3.87 11.73
CA GLN A 134 2.94 3.81 11.14
C GLN A 134 3.56 5.21 11.07
N ALA A 135 4.88 5.31 11.19
CA ALA A 135 5.62 6.54 10.88
C ALA A 135 6.86 6.21 10.02
N GLN A 136 7.15 7.05 9.03
CA GLN A 136 8.30 6.92 8.15
C GLN A 136 8.94 8.29 7.87
N THR A 137 10.25 8.38 8.13
CA THR A 137 11.04 9.58 7.77
C THR A 137 11.68 9.38 6.41
N HIS A 138 11.40 10.30 5.48
CA HIS A 138 11.94 10.32 4.13
C HIS A 138 12.93 11.48 4.02
N ARG A 139 14.20 11.21 3.62
CA ARG A 139 15.13 12.31 3.27
C ARG A 139 14.66 13.02 2.00
N LEU A 140 14.69 14.34 2.03
CA LEU A 140 14.41 15.19 0.87
C LEU A 140 15.73 15.62 0.19
N PRO A 141 15.71 15.99 -1.11
CA PRO A 141 16.91 16.48 -1.79
C PRO A 141 17.43 17.79 -1.19
N GLY A 142 18.75 17.91 -1.05
CA GLY A 142 19.46 19.10 -0.59
C GLY A 142 20.92 19.07 -1.03
N GLN A 143 21.68 20.14 -0.81
CA GLN A 143 23.12 20.17 -1.10
C GLN A 143 23.95 19.62 0.06
N ALA A 144 25.15 19.12 -0.23
CA ALA A 144 26.10 18.71 0.79
C ALA A 144 26.59 19.93 1.59
N GLY A 145 26.64 19.81 2.93
CA GLY A 145 27.03 20.91 3.82
C GLY A 145 25.88 21.82 4.24
N GLN A 146 24.70 21.72 3.64
CA GLN A 146 23.47 22.31 4.16
C GLN A 146 22.80 21.41 5.21
N GLU A 147 21.91 22.01 6.00
CA GLU A 147 21.06 21.32 6.96
C GLU A 147 20.12 20.32 6.22
N PRO A 148 20.22 19.00 6.49
CA PRO A 148 19.42 18.02 5.75
C PRO A 148 17.93 18.19 5.99
N ARG A 149 17.12 18.25 4.92
CA ARG A 149 15.65 18.33 5.03
C ARG A 149 15.00 16.94 4.95
N VAL A 150 13.88 16.77 5.66
CA VAL A 150 13.13 15.51 5.73
C VAL A 150 11.62 15.76 5.68
N ALA A 151 10.88 14.77 5.20
CA ALA A 151 9.43 14.68 5.36
C ALA A 151 9.10 13.47 6.26
N LEU A 152 8.27 13.68 7.28
CA LEU A 152 7.80 12.66 8.19
C LEU A 152 6.37 12.31 7.82
N GLU A 153 6.18 11.14 7.20
CA GLU A 153 4.87 10.56 6.97
C GLU A 153 4.39 9.87 8.25
N THR A 154 3.24 10.27 8.76
CA THR A 154 2.59 9.64 9.93
C THR A 154 1.20 9.17 9.51
N GLN A 155 0.99 7.86 9.56
CA GLN A 155 -0.29 7.22 9.27
C GLN A 155 -1.07 7.02 10.57
N VAL A 156 -2.31 7.52 10.59
CA VAL A 156 -3.24 7.41 11.72
C VAL A 156 -4.65 7.06 11.23
N ARG A 157 -5.50 6.65 12.16
CA ARG A 157 -6.92 6.43 11.91
C ARG A 157 -7.76 7.37 12.77
N ALA A 158 -8.58 8.19 12.12
CA ALA A 158 -9.34 9.26 12.76
C ALA A 158 -10.57 8.76 13.56
N GLY A 159 -10.31 8.03 14.66
CA GLY A 159 -11.33 7.30 15.40
C GLY A 159 -11.78 6.02 14.69
N ARG A 160 -12.59 5.19 15.35
CA ARG A 160 -12.89 3.81 14.88
C ARG A 160 -13.48 3.72 13.47
N GLU A 161 -14.29 4.69 13.06
CA GLU A 161 -15.00 4.70 11.77
C GLU A 161 -14.55 5.82 10.83
N GLY A 162 -13.63 6.70 11.26
CA GLY A 162 -13.14 7.81 10.45
C GLY A 162 -12.10 7.39 9.40
N PRO A 163 -11.68 8.34 8.54
CA PRO A 163 -10.70 8.08 7.50
C PRO A 163 -9.36 7.63 8.10
N SER A 164 -8.64 6.80 7.35
CA SER A 164 -7.19 6.72 7.50
C SER A 164 -6.55 7.99 6.93
N VAL A 165 -5.56 8.54 7.62
CA VAL A 165 -4.91 9.80 7.26
C VAL A 165 -3.42 9.56 7.13
N SER A 166 -2.87 9.83 5.94
CA SER A 166 -1.42 9.99 5.73
C SER A 166 -1.09 11.47 5.91
N PHE A 167 -0.61 11.83 7.10
CA PHE A 167 -0.27 13.19 7.48
C PHE A 167 1.24 13.39 7.37
N PHE A 168 1.69 14.21 6.42
CA PHE A 168 3.09 14.55 6.23
C PHE A 168 3.43 15.85 6.96
N CYS A 169 4.41 15.80 7.86
CA CYS A 169 5.12 16.98 8.33
C CYS A 169 6.38 17.19 7.47
N THR A 170 6.74 18.44 7.16
CA THR A 170 7.98 18.78 6.44
C THR A 170 8.53 20.13 6.89
N HIS A 171 9.83 20.34 6.71
CA HIS A 171 10.48 21.66 6.78
C HIS A 171 11.41 21.77 5.57
N TRP A 172 11.21 22.75 4.70
CA TRP A 172 11.98 22.93 3.45
C TRP A 172 13.19 23.86 3.61
N ASP A 173 14.06 23.85 2.59
CA ASP A 173 15.30 24.63 2.60
C ASP A 173 15.07 26.16 2.62
N HIS A 174 15.67 26.83 3.60
CA HIS A 174 15.51 28.28 3.80
C HIS A 174 16.37 29.14 2.86
N GLN A 175 17.30 28.57 2.09
CA GLN A 175 18.31 29.32 1.33
C GLN A 175 18.06 29.31 -0.19
N LEU A 176 17.76 28.15 -0.76
CA LEU A 176 17.79 27.88 -2.19
C LEU A 176 16.40 27.46 -2.71
N SER A 177 15.77 28.35 -3.47
CA SER A 177 14.49 28.08 -4.15
C SER A 177 14.55 26.87 -5.11
N ALA A 178 15.72 26.64 -5.73
CA ALA A 178 15.97 25.47 -6.56
C ALA A 178 15.95 24.16 -5.76
N ASP A 179 16.30 24.17 -4.47
CA ASP A 179 16.25 23.02 -3.59
C ASP A 179 14.81 22.79 -3.12
N ARG A 180 14.11 23.84 -2.69
CA ARG A 180 12.67 23.78 -2.38
C ARG A 180 11.84 23.20 -3.51
N LEU A 181 12.12 23.54 -4.77
CA LEU A 181 11.43 22.92 -5.92
C LEU A 181 11.73 21.42 -6.08
N ARG A 182 12.96 20.95 -5.77
CA ARG A 182 13.27 19.51 -5.75
C ARG A 182 12.61 18.80 -4.57
N GLN A 183 12.54 19.45 -3.42
CA GLN A 183 11.85 18.97 -2.21
C GLN A 183 10.34 18.87 -2.44
N ALA A 184 9.72 19.85 -3.08
CA ALA A 184 8.32 19.83 -3.51
C ALA A 184 8.00 18.67 -4.46
N ARG A 185 8.84 18.45 -5.48
CA ARG A 185 8.70 17.30 -6.40
C ARG A 185 8.79 15.97 -5.65
N ARG A 186 9.80 15.83 -4.77
CA ARG A 186 9.96 14.61 -3.98
C ARG A 186 8.79 14.39 -3.01
N LEU A 187 8.27 15.44 -2.40
CA LEU A 187 7.10 15.34 -1.52
C LEU A 187 5.83 14.95 -2.31
N ALA A 188 5.67 15.45 -3.54
CA ALA A 188 4.60 15.01 -4.44
C ALA A 188 4.70 13.50 -4.72
N GLU A 189 5.86 13.02 -5.16
CA GLU A 189 6.13 11.59 -5.40
C GLU A 189 5.81 10.72 -4.17
N LEU A 190 6.29 11.12 -2.99
CA LEU A 190 6.01 10.42 -1.73
C LEU A 190 4.52 10.42 -1.39
N SER A 191 3.83 11.52 -1.64
CA SER A 191 2.39 11.63 -1.39
C SER A 191 1.56 10.72 -2.30
N GLU A 192 1.95 10.51 -3.57
CA GLU A 192 1.25 9.59 -4.48
C GLU A 192 1.34 8.13 -4.02
N LEU A 193 2.40 7.78 -3.28
CA LEU A 193 2.57 6.45 -2.66
C LEU A 193 1.85 6.32 -1.31
N ALA A 194 1.34 7.42 -0.75
CA ALA A 194 0.70 7.46 0.55
C ALA A 194 -0.69 6.79 0.51
N LYS A 195 -0.97 5.93 1.51
CA LYS A 195 -2.06 4.95 1.46
C LYS A 195 -3.25 5.27 2.39
N GLY A 196 -3.34 6.49 2.90
CA GLY A 196 -4.49 6.99 3.67
C GLY A 196 -5.63 7.45 2.76
N ASP A 197 -6.87 7.32 3.24
CA ASP A 197 -8.08 7.86 2.59
C ASP A 197 -8.00 9.39 2.41
N LEU A 198 -7.31 10.07 3.32
CA LEU A 198 -6.96 11.48 3.27
C LEU A 198 -5.43 11.64 3.30
N VAL A 199 -4.88 12.39 2.35
CA VAL A 199 -3.46 12.77 2.33
C VAL A 199 -3.33 14.27 2.57
N VAL A 200 -2.55 14.64 3.58
CA VAL A 200 -2.28 16.02 3.98
C VAL A 200 -0.79 16.28 3.99
N LEU A 201 -0.37 17.43 3.46
CA LEU A 201 0.99 17.95 3.56
C LEU A 201 0.95 19.22 4.42
N ALA A 202 1.66 19.22 5.54
CA ALA A 202 1.68 20.33 6.49
C ALA A 202 3.12 20.68 6.87
N GLY A 203 3.43 21.97 6.99
CA GLY A 203 4.76 22.40 7.42
C GLY A 203 5.14 23.82 7.02
N ASP A 204 6.31 24.22 7.48
CA ASP A 204 7.05 25.38 6.99
C ASP A 204 7.74 25.02 5.67
N PHE A 205 7.29 25.64 4.60
CA PHE A 205 7.80 25.40 3.25
C PHE A 205 8.86 26.44 2.86
N ASN A 206 9.17 27.43 3.70
CA ASN A 206 10.09 28.54 3.38
C ASN A 206 9.80 29.25 2.03
N ASP A 207 8.55 29.19 1.56
CA ASP A 207 8.11 29.72 0.27
C ASP A 207 6.62 30.16 0.32
N PRO A 208 6.26 31.31 -0.29
CA PRO A 208 4.89 31.78 -0.34
C PRO A 208 4.04 31.03 -1.38
N PRO A 209 2.69 31.13 -1.34
CA PRO A 209 1.80 30.40 -2.25
C PRO A 209 2.04 30.66 -3.76
N ALA A 210 2.65 31.78 -4.11
CA ALA A 210 2.97 32.16 -5.49
C ALA A 210 4.29 31.57 -6.02
N SER A 211 5.07 30.87 -5.18
CA SER A 211 6.33 30.23 -5.57
C SER A 211 6.12 29.03 -6.50
N GLU A 212 7.12 28.69 -7.31
CA GLU A 212 7.05 27.53 -8.21
C GLU A 212 7.04 26.18 -7.47
N SER A 213 7.60 26.12 -6.26
CA SER A 213 7.60 24.94 -5.38
C SER A 213 6.18 24.66 -4.85
N VAL A 214 5.48 25.67 -4.33
CA VAL A 214 4.10 25.54 -3.83
C VAL A 214 3.13 25.31 -5.01
N LYS A 215 3.25 26.09 -6.10
CA LYS A 215 2.49 25.86 -7.34
C LYS A 215 2.64 24.44 -7.89
N HIS A 216 3.79 23.79 -7.70
CA HIS A 216 3.98 22.41 -8.13
C HIS A 216 3.06 21.44 -7.36
N LEU A 217 2.96 21.58 -6.03
CA LEU A 217 2.05 20.77 -5.21
C LEU A 217 0.57 21.10 -5.50
N LEU A 218 0.25 22.38 -5.73
CA LEU A 218 -1.12 22.83 -6.01
C LEU A 218 -1.71 22.30 -7.33
N LYS A 219 -0.95 21.53 -8.12
CA LYS A 219 -1.49 20.76 -9.25
C LYS A 219 -2.34 19.57 -8.81
N THR A 220 -2.06 19.00 -7.64
CA THR A 220 -2.73 17.81 -7.09
C THR A 220 -3.36 18.06 -5.71
N PHE A 221 -2.97 19.16 -5.05
CA PHE A 221 -3.44 19.53 -3.72
C PHE A 221 -4.19 20.87 -3.73
N GLN A 222 -5.08 21.07 -2.76
CA GLN A 222 -5.67 22.37 -2.43
C GLN A 222 -4.98 22.93 -1.18
N ASP A 223 -4.73 24.24 -1.13
CA ASP A 223 -4.35 24.95 0.09
C ASP A 223 -5.61 25.22 0.94
N ALA A 224 -5.61 24.76 2.18
CA ALA A 224 -6.72 24.99 3.11
C ALA A 224 -6.92 26.47 3.44
N GLY A 225 -5.84 27.26 3.47
CA GLY A 225 -5.86 28.71 3.69
C GLY A 225 -6.22 29.53 2.46
N ALA A 226 -6.47 28.93 1.29
CA ALA A 226 -6.58 29.64 0.02
C ALA A 226 -7.64 30.76 -0.02
N LYS A 227 -8.74 30.62 0.74
CA LYS A 227 -9.83 31.60 0.83
C LYS A 227 -9.56 32.73 1.84
N GLU A 228 -8.74 32.44 2.85
CA GLU A 228 -8.48 33.30 4.00
C GLU A 228 -7.17 34.10 3.84
N ARG A 229 -6.57 34.07 2.64
CA ARG A 229 -5.30 34.75 2.37
C ARG A 229 -5.45 36.28 2.47
N PRO A 230 -4.45 36.99 3.01
CA PRO A 230 -3.11 36.51 3.36
C PRO A 230 -3.04 35.86 4.75
N MET A 231 -2.55 34.61 4.81
CA MET A 231 -2.36 33.85 6.05
C MET A 231 -0.94 34.07 6.59
N LEU A 232 -0.62 35.32 6.97
CA LEU A 232 0.74 35.69 7.36
C LEU A 232 1.13 35.05 8.71
N SER A 233 2.16 34.21 8.71
CA SER A 233 2.59 33.41 9.87
C SER A 233 3.95 33.83 10.44
N CYS A 234 4.82 34.47 9.65
CA CYS A 234 6.21 34.77 10.06
C CYS A 234 6.60 36.25 9.75
N PRO A 235 7.39 36.92 10.60
CA PRO A 235 7.71 36.55 11.99
C PRO A 235 6.50 36.75 12.93
N ALA A 236 6.49 36.09 14.10
CA ALA A 236 5.32 36.00 14.97
C ALA A 236 4.84 37.33 15.57
N ASP A 237 5.77 38.23 15.89
CA ASP A 237 5.48 39.55 16.49
C ASP A 237 4.91 40.54 15.47
N LYS A 238 5.34 40.44 14.20
CA LYS A 238 4.89 41.26 13.08
C LYS A 238 4.84 40.45 11.78
N PRO A 239 3.79 39.63 11.57
CA PRO A 239 3.72 38.77 10.39
C PRO A 239 3.73 39.55 9.09
N THR A 240 4.60 39.12 8.17
CA THR A 240 4.79 39.74 6.84
C THR A 240 4.77 38.73 5.70
N ILE A 241 4.96 37.43 5.98
CA ILE A 241 4.94 36.38 4.96
C ILE A 241 4.11 35.16 5.44
N GLN A 242 3.45 34.50 4.48
CA GLN A 242 2.89 33.16 4.63
C GLN A 242 3.93 32.15 4.12
N ILE A 243 4.54 31.36 5.00
CA ILE A 243 5.43 30.25 4.63
C ILE A 243 5.03 28.91 5.27
N ASP A 244 4.14 28.93 6.25
CA ASP A 244 3.48 27.77 6.81
C ASP A 244 2.21 27.42 6.01
N HIS A 245 2.07 26.15 5.60
CA HIS A 245 0.94 25.70 4.78
C HIS A 245 0.31 24.42 5.31
N ILE A 246 -0.99 24.26 5.05
CA ILE A 246 -1.72 22.98 5.18
C ILE A 246 -2.39 22.70 3.84
N LEU A 247 -1.84 21.75 3.09
CA LEU A 247 -2.35 21.30 1.81
C LEU A 247 -3.03 19.93 1.95
N TYR A 248 -4.16 19.72 1.27
CA TYR A 248 -4.85 18.42 1.24
C TYR A 248 -5.12 17.98 -0.20
N ARG A 249 -5.09 16.67 -0.47
CA ARG A 249 -5.26 16.15 -1.83
C ARG A 249 -6.61 16.57 -2.42
N SER A 250 -6.60 16.99 -3.68
CA SER A 250 -7.78 17.47 -4.41
C SER A 250 -8.73 16.32 -4.78
N ASP A 251 -9.58 15.90 -3.83
CA ASP A 251 -10.76 15.07 -4.11
C ASP A 251 -12.08 15.83 -3.85
N ARG A 252 -13.22 15.24 -4.19
CA ARG A 252 -14.56 15.84 -3.98
C ARG A 252 -15.17 15.52 -2.61
N LYS A 253 -14.47 14.81 -1.73
CA LYS A 253 -14.96 14.31 -0.44
C LYS A 253 -14.43 15.11 0.74
N VAL A 254 -13.32 15.84 0.56
CA VAL A 254 -12.71 16.68 1.59
C VAL A 254 -12.74 18.14 1.17
N ARG A 255 -13.04 19.05 2.10
CA ARG A 255 -12.93 20.49 1.90
C ARG A 255 -12.46 21.20 3.16
N ALA A 256 -11.66 22.25 3.00
CA ALA A 256 -11.43 23.21 4.08
C ALA A 256 -12.71 24.03 4.33
N VAL A 257 -13.13 24.10 5.60
CA VAL A 257 -14.30 24.88 6.06
C VAL A 257 -13.92 26.05 6.99
N GLU A 258 -12.74 26.00 7.59
CA GLU A 258 -12.14 27.05 8.41
C GLU A 258 -10.62 26.98 8.20
N ALA A 259 -9.96 28.13 8.10
CA ALA A 259 -8.51 28.24 8.21
C ALA A 259 -8.18 29.55 8.93
N THR A 260 -7.17 29.55 9.80
CA THR A 260 -6.79 30.74 10.53
C THR A 260 -5.34 30.67 11.01
N VAL A 261 -4.71 31.83 11.15
CA VAL A 261 -3.42 31.98 11.85
C VAL A 261 -3.73 32.34 13.29
N LEU A 262 -3.26 31.53 14.25
CA LEU A 262 -3.49 31.79 15.67
C LEU A 262 -2.64 32.99 16.14
N ASP A 263 -3.24 33.90 16.91
CA ASP A 263 -2.58 35.12 17.42
C ASP A 263 -1.66 34.80 18.60
N GLU A 264 -0.53 34.15 18.30
CA GLU A 264 0.53 33.82 19.24
C GLU A 264 1.82 34.51 18.80
N ALA A 265 2.17 35.61 19.46
CA ALA A 265 3.28 36.50 19.09
C ALA A 265 4.59 36.23 19.84
N VAL A 266 4.63 35.30 20.80
CA VAL A 266 5.76 35.12 21.72
C VAL A 266 6.32 33.71 21.71
N ALA A 267 5.48 32.67 21.59
CA ALA A 267 5.89 31.30 21.92
C ALA A 267 6.90 30.67 20.96
N SER A 268 6.89 31.09 19.70
CA SER A 268 7.87 30.78 18.65
C SER A 268 8.10 32.05 17.81
N ASP A 269 9.03 32.03 16.87
CA ASP A 269 9.19 33.07 15.84
C ASP A 269 8.21 32.92 14.67
N HIS A 270 7.46 31.82 14.60
CA HIS A 270 6.29 31.63 13.75
C HIS A 270 4.97 31.68 14.55
N ARG A 271 3.86 31.96 13.86
CA ARG A 271 2.50 31.75 14.35
C ARG A 271 1.96 30.40 13.88
N PRO A 272 1.22 29.65 14.73
CA PRO A 272 0.58 28.41 14.31
C PRO A 272 -0.49 28.65 13.24
N VAL A 273 -0.49 27.83 12.18
CA VAL A 273 -1.55 27.81 11.17
C VAL A 273 -2.49 26.64 11.44
N LEU A 274 -3.77 26.94 11.64
CA LEU A 274 -4.83 25.97 11.89
C LEU A 274 -5.73 25.88 10.66
N ALA A 275 -6.12 24.65 10.29
CA ALA A 275 -7.17 24.39 9.32
C ALA A 275 -8.18 23.36 9.88
N VAL A 276 -9.44 23.52 9.51
CA VAL A 276 -10.48 22.51 9.75
C VAL A 276 -10.95 21.97 8.41
N LEU A 277 -10.75 20.67 8.21
CA LEU A 277 -11.28 19.97 7.05
C LEU A 277 -12.59 19.31 7.44
N GLU A 278 -13.64 19.56 6.67
CA GLU A 278 -14.82 18.70 6.65
C GLU A 278 -14.53 17.54 5.70
N VAL A 279 -14.49 16.33 6.26
CA VAL A 279 -14.46 15.09 5.52
C VAL A 279 -15.91 14.63 5.42
N ALA A 280 -16.39 14.45 4.18
CA ALA A 280 -17.69 13.85 3.94
C ALA A 280 -17.78 12.55 4.74
N PRO A 281 -18.87 12.34 5.51
CA PRO A 281 -19.02 11.09 6.24
C PRO A 281 -19.01 9.97 5.19
N LYS A 282 -18.40 8.83 5.52
CA LYS A 282 -18.32 7.69 4.60
C LYS A 282 -19.75 7.27 4.26
N SER A 283 -20.25 7.78 3.14
CA SER A 283 -21.64 7.55 2.75
C SER A 283 -21.81 6.06 2.58
N ALA A 284 -22.80 5.50 3.27
CA ALA A 284 -23.35 4.20 2.88
C ALA A 284 -23.63 4.31 1.38
N PRO A 285 -23.02 3.48 0.53
CA PRO A 285 -22.98 3.72 -0.90
C PRO A 285 -24.41 3.77 -1.43
N ALA A 286 -24.80 4.93 -1.98
CA ALA A 286 -26.13 5.12 -2.54
C ALA A 286 -26.39 4.06 -3.60
N ALA A 287 -27.53 3.38 -3.49
CA ALA A 287 -27.83 2.22 -4.30
C ALA A 287 -27.94 2.58 -5.79
N SER A 288 -26.89 2.23 -6.56
CA SER A 288 -27.13 1.64 -7.87
C SER A 288 -27.65 0.21 -7.64
N PRO A 289 -28.63 -0.29 -8.39
CA PRO A 289 -29.37 -1.50 -8.01
C PRO A 289 -28.52 -2.78 -8.09
N GLY A 290 -27.87 -3.10 -6.97
CA GLY A 290 -27.38 -4.41 -6.57
C GLY A 290 -28.29 -5.01 -5.47
N PRO A 291 -28.26 -6.33 -5.24
CA PRO A 291 -29.35 -7.02 -4.55
C PRO A 291 -29.50 -6.69 -3.06
N ASN A 292 -30.74 -6.80 -2.61
CA ASN A 292 -31.28 -6.49 -1.29
C ASN A 292 -30.51 -7.22 -0.14
N PRO A 293 -30.12 -6.54 0.96
CA PRO A 293 -29.41 -7.16 2.09
C PRO A 293 -30.26 -8.10 2.98
N SER A 294 -31.44 -8.54 2.54
CA SER A 294 -32.37 -9.38 3.30
C SER A 294 -31.92 -10.83 3.54
N ASN A 295 -30.78 -11.26 2.98
CA ASN A 295 -30.38 -12.68 2.95
C ASN A 295 -29.21 -13.05 3.89
N ALA A 296 -28.65 -12.10 4.64
CA ALA A 296 -27.66 -12.43 5.67
C ALA A 296 -28.36 -12.96 6.92
N ARG A 297 -28.06 -14.21 7.32
CA ARG A 297 -28.51 -14.77 8.61
C ARG A 297 -27.56 -14.34 9.74
N ALA A 298 -28.07 -14.37 10.96
CA ALA A 298 -27.39 -13.88 12.17
C ALA A 298 -26.16 -14.71 12.61
N ASP A 299 -25.77 -15.74 11.86
CA ASP A 299 -24.62 -16.62 12.10
C ASP A 299 -23.37 -16.20 11.30
N GLY A 300 -23.44 -15.12 10.51
CA GLY A 300 -22.33 -14.64 9.70
C GLY A 300 -22.11 -15.40 8.39
N GLN A 301 -23.02 -16.30 8.01
CA GLN A 301 -23.05 -16.83 6.64
C GLN A 301 -23.74 -15.83 5.72
N PHE A 302 -22.92 -15.09 4.96
CA PHE A 302 -23.40 -14.40 3.76
C PHE A 302 -23.83 -15.42 2.71
N ASP A 303 -24.81 -15.02 1.91
CA ASP A 303 -25.53 -15.88 0.96
C ASP A 303 -24.58 -16.74 0.10
N ARG A 304 -24.79 -18.05 0.12
CA ARG A 304 -23.99 -19.02 -0.65
C ARG A 304 -24.25 -18.81 -2.15
N VAL A 305 -23.47 -17.94 -2.79
CA VAL A 305 -23.14 -18.12 -4.21
C VAL A 305 -22.32 -19.41 -4.27
N THR A 306 -22.92 -20.49 -4.75
CA THR A 306 -22.34 -21.83 -4.76
C THR A 306 -20.94 -21.82 -5.40
N GLY A 307 -19.93 -22.05 -4.57
CA GLY A 307 -18.54 -22.22 -4.98
C GLY A 307 -17.54 -21.21 -4.43
N CYS A 308 -17.94 -19.97 -4.08
CA CYS A 308 -16.97 -18.92 -3.74
C CYS A 308 -16.82 -18.65 -2.24
N GLU A 309 -15.58 -18.75 -1.74
CA GLU A 309 -15.21 -18.49 -0.34
C GLU A 309 -14.10 -17.44 -0.24
N HIS A 310 -14.20 -16.53 0.74
CA HIS A 310 -13.14 -15.56 1.03
C HIS A 310 -11.95 -16.25 1.72
N PHE A 311 -10.72 -15.97 1.25
CA PHE A 311 -9.54 -16.71 1.71
C PHE A 311 -8.60 -15.91 2.64
N ALA A 312 -8.09 -14.73 2.25
CA ALA A 312 -7.29 -13.81 3.08
C ALA A 312 -7.24 -12.36 2.45
N PHE A 313 -6.65 -11.29 3.01
CA PHE A 313 -5.19 -11.00 3.11
C PHE A 313 -4.80 -9.79 3.99
N LEU A 314 -3.58 -9.78 4.59
CA LEU A 314 -3.12 -8.90 5.71
C LEU A 314 -2.27 -7.67 5.31
N ARG A 315 -2.31 -6.61 6.15
CA ARG A 315 -1.54 -5.34 6.01
C ARG A 315 -0.59 -5.02 7.18
N ALA A 316 -0.59 -5.83 8.24
CA ALA A 316 0.28 -5.60 9.40
C ALA A 316 1.61 -6.33 9.21
N ARG A 317 2.74 -5.65 9.49
CA ARG A 317 4.03 -6.32 9.65
C ARG A 317 3.94 -7.25 10.86
N MET A 318 3.74 -8.53 10.62
CA MET A 318 3.83 -9.55 11.67
C MET A 318 5.28 -10.02 11.77
N SER A 319 5.85 -10.01 12.97
CA SER A 319 7.09 -10.73 13.25
C SER A 319 6.84 -12.25 13.19
N GLU A 320 7.91 -13.04 13.06
CA GLU A 320 7.82 -14.48 13.25
C GLU A 320 7.16 -14.80 14.60
N GLY A 321 6.29 -15.82 14.62
CA GLY A 321 5.52 -16.22 15.80
C GLY A 321 4.22 -15.45 16.07
N LEU A 322 4.03 -14.26 15.51
CA LEU A 322 2.74 -13.56 15.56
C LEU A 322 1.86 -13.97 14.37
N GLY A 323 0.63 -14.38 14.66
CA GLY A 323 -0.36 -14.77 13.66
C GLY A 323 -1.78 -14.47 14.11
N GLY A 324 -2.68 -14.32 13.15
CA GLY A 324 -4.07 -13.96 13.39
C GLY A 324 -5.03 -14.55 12.36
N PRO A 325 -6.36 -14.35 12.53
CA PRO A 325 -7.37 -14.93 11.65
C PRO A 325 -7.27 -14.39 10.22
N ALA A 326 -7.11 -15.28 9.24
CA ALA A 326 -6.96 -14.92 7.83
C ALA A 326 -8.12 -14.09 7.27
N ARG A 327 -9.33 -14.25 7.83
CA ARG A 327 -10.54 -13.51 7.43
C ARG A 327 -10.59 -12.06 7.93
N GLN A 328 -9.75 -11.66 8.88
CA GLN A 328 -9.76 -10.31 9.51
C GLN A 328 -8.72 -9.37 8.90
N ALA A 329 -8.26 -9.71 7.70
CA ALA A 329 -7.04 -9.21 7.14
C ALA A 329 -7.29 -8.07 6.13
N ALA A 330 -6.39 -7.08 6.04
CA ALA A 330 -6.49 -5.93 5.12
C ALA A 330 -5.54 -5.99 3.89
N LYS A 331 -6.02 -5.53 2.73
CA LYS A 331 -5.40 -5.61 1.39
C LYS A 331 -3.94 -5.09 1.24
N SER A 332 -3.14 -5.81 0.44
CA SER A 332 -1.99 -5.34 -0.36
C SER A 332 -2.35 -5.34 -1.86
N TRP A 333 -1.77 -4.48 -2.71
CA TRP A 333 -2.16 -4.39 -4.14
C TRP A 333 -1.42 -5.35 -5.08
N HIS A 334 -0.29 -5.89 -4.63
CA HIS A 334 0.56 -6.78 -5.44
C HIS A 334 0.75 -8.09 -4.68
N VAL A 335 -0.26 -8.96 -4.79
CA VAL A 335 -0.31 -10.26 -4.11
C VAL A 335 -0.14 -11.38 -5.12
N SER A 336 0.65 -12.37 -4.76
CA SER A 336 0.83 -13.60 -5.53
C SER A 336 0.79 -14.78 -4.57
N MET A 337 0.29 -15.93 -4.99
CA MET A 337 0.18 -17.08 -4.08
C MET A 337 0.32 -18.43 -4.78
N CYS A 338 0.76 -19.42 -4.02
CA CYS A 338 0.72 -20.83 -4.38
C CYS A 338 0.16 -21.64 -3.21
N THR A 339 -0.04 -22.95 -3.39
CA THR A 339 -0.34 -23.88 -2.30
C THR A 339 0.72 -24.97 -2.23
N GLY A 340 1.03 -25.43 -1.02
CA GLY A 340 1.98 -26.52 -0.80
C GLY A 340 1.34 -27.89 -0.64
N PRO A 341 2.18 -28.95 -0.63
CA PRO A 341 1.75 -30.32 -0.34
C PRO A 341 1.20 -30.48 1.08
N ASP A 342 1.55 -29.57 2.00
CA ASP A 342 1.04 -29.50 3.37
C ASP A 342 -0.37 -28.86 3.49
N GLY A 343 -1.02 -28.56 2.36
CA GLY A 343 -2.34 -27.93 2.31
C GLY A 343 -2.36 -26.46 2.73
N ALA A 344 -1.20 -25.88 3.04
CA ALA A 344 -1.07 -24.45 3.31
C ALA A 344 -1.04 -23.65 2.00
N ALA A 345 -1.49 -22.41 2.05
CA ALA A 345 -1.20 -21.43 1.01
C ALA A 345 0.02 -20.59 1.41
N TYR A 346 0.90 -20.33 0.45
CA TYR A 346 2.03 -19.42 0.59
C TYR A 346 1.78 -18.19 -0.23
N VAL A 347 1.99 -17.03 0.39
CA VAL A 347 1.49 -15.77 -0.15
C VAL A 347 2.57 -14.72 -0.09
N LEU A 348 2.96 -14.26 -1.25
CA LEU A 348 3.90 -13.18 -1.47
C LEU A 348 3.14 -11.85 -1.44
N ASP A 349 3.64 -10.93 -0.62
CA ASP A 349 3.23 -9.53 -0.56
C ASP A 349 4.40 -8.67 -1.06
N ALA A 350 4.28 -8.18 -2.30
CA ALA A 350 5.38 -7.48 -2.96
C ALA A 350 5.65 -6.10 -2.34
N GLU A 351 4.60 -5.44 -1.83
CA GLU A 351 4.73 -4.13 -1.19
C GLU A 351 5.49 -4.22 0.13
N ASN A 352 5.15 -5.21 0.95
CA ASN A 352 5.80 -5.41 2.25
C ASN A 352 7.11 -6.20 2.17
N CYS A 353 7.52 -6.67 0.98
CA CYS A 353 8.74 -7.47 0.78
C CYS A 353 8.75 -8.73 1.66
N GLN A 354 7.59 -9.39 1.80
CA GLN A 354 7.36 -10.49 2.74
C GLN A 354 6.59 -11.64 2.10
N VAL A 355 6.78 -12.85 2.65
CA VAL A 355 6.03 -14.06 2.31
C VAL A 355 5.38 -14.61 3.58
N TYR A 356 4.12 -14.99 3.49
CA TYR A 356 3.30 -15.51 4.58
C TYR A 356 2.88 -16.95 4.31
N ARG A 357 2.69 -17.73 5.38
CA ARG A 357 2.03 -19.05 5.34
C ARG A 357 0.62 -18.92 5.92
N VAL A 358 -0.39 -19.38 5.19
CA VAL A 358 -1.79 -19.47 5.61
C VAL A 358 -2.17 -20.93 5.76
N ALA A 359 -2.49 -21.37 6.97
CA ALA A 359 -2.95 -22.72 7.26
C ALA A 359 -3.94 -22.68 8.42
N GLU A 360 -4.94 -23.58 8.43
CA GLU A 360 -5.90 -23.71 9.54
C GLU A 360 -6.59 -22.37 9.91
N GLY A 361 -6.86 -21.53 8.90
CA GLY A 361 -7.45 -20.21 9.08
C GLY A 361 -6.54 -19.16 9.73
N THR A 362 -5.28 -19.50 10.01
CA THR A 362 -4.27 -18.62 10.61
C THR A 362 -3.22 -18.19 9.58
N VAL A 363 -2.88 -16.91 9.54
CA VAL A 363 -1.73 -16.40 8.77
C VAL A 363 -0.54 -16.22 9.71
N ARG A 364 0.68 -16.54 9.25
CA ARG A 364 1.95 -16.27 9.95
C ARG A 364 2.99 -15.77 8.95
N LEU A 365 3.92 -14.92 9.38
CA LEU A 365 5.11 -14.61 8.58
C LEU A 365 5.89 -15.90 8.31
N LEU A 366 6.31 -16.11 7.07
CA LEU A 366 7.23 -17.17 6.66
C LEU A 366 8.63 -16.63 6.40
N ALA A 367 8.73 -15.52 5.64
CA ALA A 367 10.01 -14.94 5.24
C ALA A 367 9.92 -13.43 4.99
N GLY A 368 11.02 -12.72 5.21
CA GLY A 368 11.19 -11.30 4.91
C GLY A 368 11.17 -10.40 6.16
N ASP A 369 12.22 -9.60 6.36
CA ASP A 369 12.33 -8.63 7.47
C ASP A 369 11.51 -7.33 7.26
N GLY A 370 10.77 -7.23 6.15
CA GLY A 370 9.98 -6.06 5.78
C GLY A 370 10.79 -4.89 5.20
N ILE A 371 12.09 -5.09 4.92
CA ILE A 371 12.98 -4.10 4.33
C ILE A 371 13.46 -4.59 2.96
N ARG A 372 13.27 -3.74 1.96
CA ARG A 372 13.67 -4.02 0.57
C ARG A 372 15.17 -4.31 0.43
N GLY A 373 15.53 -5.34 -0.33
CA GLY A 373 16.91 -5.73 -0.64
C GLY A 373 17.05 -7.22 -0.97
N TRP A 374 18.27 -7.74 -1.06
CA TRP A 374 18.54 -9.11 -1.57
C TRP A 374 19.37 -9.96 -0.62
N ARG A 375 19.01 -9.96 0.67
CA ARG A 375 19.75 -10.67 1.71
C ARG A 375 19.25 -12.11 1.78
N ASP A 376 20.15 -13.06 1.53
CA ASP A 376 19.96 -14.48 1.88
C ASP A 376 20.29 -14.72 3.36
N GLY A 377 19.75 -15.80 3.92
CA GLY A 377 19.86 -16.10 5.35
C GLY A 377 18.57 -16.68 5.92
N PRO A 378 18.51 -16.82 7.26
CA PRO A 378 17.31 -17.23 7.97
C PRO A 378 16.09 -16.43 7.50
N ALA A 379 14.96 -17.11 7.30
CA ALA A 379 13.83 -16.52 6.58
C ALA A 379 13.27 -15.26 7.25
N ASP A 380 13.29 -15.18 8.59
CA ASP A 380 12.96 -14.01 9.42
C ASP A 380 13.84 -12.77 9.15
N ARG A 381 15.06 -12.97 8.62
CA ARG A 381 16.08 -11.94 8.38
C ARG A 381 16.39 -11.72 6.91
N ALA A 382 15.84 -12.55 6.04
CA ALA A 382 15.99 -12.43 4.60
C ALA A 382 15.39 -11.11 4.11
N ARG A 383 15.92 -10.61 3.00
CA ARG A 383 15.35 -9.45 2.30
C ARG A 383 14.96 -9.82 0.90
N PHE A 384 13.84 -9.23 0.47
CA PHE A 384 13.33 -9.33 -0.88
C PHE A 384 13.17 -7.94 -1.52
N ASP A 385 13.27 -7.89 -2.84
CA ASP A 385 12.82 -6.77 -3.66
C ASP A 385 11.93 -7.31 -4.79
N PHE A 386 10.67 -7.50 -4.45
CA PHE A 386 9.67 -8.02 -5.38
C PHE A 386 9.27 -7.01 -6.48
N GLY A 387 9.82 -5.78 -6.47
CA GLY A 387 9.35 -4.69 -7.31
C GLY A 387 8.03 -4.09 -6.82
N VAL A 388 7.69 -2.90 -7.30
CA VAL A 388 6.35 -2.28 -7.15
C VAL A 388 6.08 -1.35 -8.33
N GLY A 389 4.88 -1.45 -8.90
CA GLY A 389 4.41 -0.62 -10.02
C GLY A 389 3.59 -1.44 -11.01
N SER A 390 2.88 -0.76 -11.90
CA SER A 390 1.84 -1.31 -12.79
C SER A 390 2.24 -2.44 -13.76
N TYR A 391 3.51 -2.88 -13.72
CA TYR A 391 4.10 -3.88 -14.60
C TYR A 391 5.16 -4.74 -13.87
N GLN A 392 5.20 -4.73 -12.53
CA GLN A 392 6.15 -5.49 -11.72
C GLN A 392 5.42 -6.53 -10.87
N ASP A 393 5.05 -7.62 -11.52
CA ASP A 393 4.32 -8.74 -10.92
C ASP A 393 5.28 -9.80 -10.39
N ALA A 394 5.50 -9.84 -9.08
CA ALA A 394 6.26 -10.93 -8.47
C ALA A 394 5.50 -12.27 -8.48
N ALA A 395 6.23 -13.36 -8.72
CA ALA A 395 5.70 -14.71 -8.75
C ALA A 395 6.11 -15.53 -7.53
N ILE A 396 5.25 -16.46 -7.14
CA ILE A 396 5.54 -17.49 -6.14
C ILE A 396 5.01 -18.86 -6.64
N ALA A 397 5.79 -19.91 -6.40
CA ALA A 397 5.42 -21.30 -6.67
C ALA A 397 5.92 -22.20 -5.54
N CYS A 398 5.37 -23.41 -5.41
CA CYS A 398 5.81 -24.42 -4.46
C CYS A 398 5.88 -25.76 -5.18
N ASP A 399 6.91 -26.57 -4.91
CA ASP A 399 6.97 -27.95 -5.40
C ASP A 399 6.36 -28.96 -4.41
N ASP A 400 6.34 -30.22 -4.83
CA ASP A 400 5.90 -31.40 -4.09
C ASP A 400 6.74 -31.67 -2.81
N GLN A 401 7.97 -31.18 -2.76
CA GLN A 401 8.85 -31.23 -1.58
C GLN A 401 8.59 -30.09 -0.58
N GLY A 402 7.67 -29.18 -0.88
CA GLY A 402 7.36 -28.02 -0.03
C GLY A 402 8.41 -26.92 -0.07
N ARG A 403 9.29 -26.92 -1.09
CA ARG A 403 10.25 -25.83 -1.34
C ARG A 403 9.53 -24.76 -2.15
N ILE A 404 9.63 -23.52 -1.68
CA ILE A 404 8.92 -22.37 -2.24
C ILE A 404 9.91 -21.57 -3.07
N TYR A 405 9.49 -21.13 -4.24
CA TYR A 405 10.28 -20.35 -5.18
C TYR A 405 9.63 -18.98 -5.34
N VAL A 406 10.41 -17.90 -5.37
CA VAL A 406 9.92 -16.54 -5.59
C VAL A 406 10.76 -15.80 -6.63
N GLY A 407 10.08 -15.06 -7.51
CA GLY A 407 10.67 -14.19 -8.52
C GLY A 407 10.68 -12.74 -8.04
N GLU A 408 11.82 -12.08 -8.18
CA GLU A 408 12.03 -10.69 -7.74
C GLU A 408 12.03 -9.70 -8.92
N GLY A 409 11.74 -8.43 -8.63
CA GLY A 409 11.75 -7.36 -9.64
C GLY A 409 13.16 -7.03 -10.14
N LEU A 410 13.25 -6.25 -11.23
CA LEU A 410 14.51 -5.84 -11.85
C LEU A 410 15.51 -5.28 -10.82
N PRO A 411 16.78 -5.77 -10.77
CA PRO A 411 17.49 -6.51 -11.82
C PRO A 411 17.16 -8.01 -11.94
N GLY A 412 16.21 -8.54 -11.17
CA GLY A 412 15.65 -9.88 -11.35
C GLY A 412 16.47 -10.96 -10.67
N ARG A 413 15.85 -11.66 -9.72
CA ARG A 413 16.44 -12.78 -8.99
C ARG A 413 15.41 -13.89 -8.81
N LEU A 414 15.89 -15.12 -8.85
CA LEU A 414 15.13 -16.30 -8.42
C LEU A 414 15.62 -16.69 -7.03
N ARG A 415 14.72 -16.68 -6.04
CA ARG A 415 15.04 -17.06 -4.66
C ARG A 415 14.26 -18.32 -4.29
N ARG A 416 14.84 -19.16 -3.44
CA ARG A 416 14.20 -20.34 -2.85
C ARG A 416 14.07 -20.17 -1.34
N ILE A 417 12.90 -20.46 -0.81
CA ILE A 417 12.58 -20.54 0.62
C ILE A 417 12.35 -22.02 0.92
N ALA A 418 13.25 -22.64 1.68
CA ALA A 418 13.21 -24.06 2.01
C ALA A 418 13.65 -24.29 3.46
N ARG A 419 13.46 -25.50 3.99
CA ARG A 419 13.98 -25.86 5.31
C ARG A 419 15.43 -26.32 5.21
N ASP A 420 16.26 -25.94 6.18
CA ASP A 420 17.60 -26.51 6.39
C ASP A 420 17.51 -27.92 7.03
N GLU A 421 18.64 -28.60 7.19
CA GLU A 421 18.75 -29.92 7.85
C GLU A 421 18.20 -29.95 9.28
N ARG A 422 18.03 -28.78 9.92
CA ARG A 422 17.48 -28.60 11.27
C ARG A 422 16.01 -28.16 11.25
N GLY A 423 15.36 -28.21 10.08
CA GLY A 423 13.97 -27.87 9.88
C GLY A 423 13.64 -26.38 9.83
N ARG A 424 14.64 -25.48 9.84
CA ARG A 424 14.45 -24.02 9.92
C ARG A 424 14.31 -23.41 8.53
N TRP A 425 13.41 -22.45 8.37
CA TRP A 425 13.23 -21.77 7.09
C TRP A 425 14.42 -20.88 6.72
N GLN A 426 14.87 -21.03 5.48
CA GLN A 426 16.11 -20.46 4.97
C GLN A 426 15.89 -19.97 3.53
N VAL A 427 16.39 -18.77 3.22
CA VAL A 427 16.29 -18.14 1.90
C VAL A 427 17.63 -18.20 1.18
N THR A 428 17.62 -18.59 -0.10
CA THR A 428 18.81 -18.71 -0.95
C THR A 428 18.54 -18.20 -2.35
N THR A 429 19.44 -17.39 -2.90
CA THR A 429 19.44 -16.97 -4.30
C THR A 429 19.89 -18.14 -5.19
N LEU A 430 19.03 -18.55 -6.12
CA LEU A 430 19.35 -19.57 -7.11
C LEU A 430 20.00 -18.94 -8.35
N SER A 431 19.47 -17.82 -8.84
CA SER A 431 20.01 -17.09 -9.99
C SER A 431 19.74 -15.58 -9.92
N GLY A 432 20.56 -14.82 -10.66
CA GLY A 432 20.50 -13.36 -10.75
C GLY A 432 21.49 -12.65 -9.84
N GLY A 433 22.01 -11.52 -10.33
CA GLY A 433 23.03 -10.72 -9.64
C GLY A 433 24.48 -10.98 -10.05
N GLY A 434 24.72 -11.86 -11.03
CA GLY A 434 26.01 -12.01 -11.72
C GLY A 434 26.15 -11.06 -12.92
N ASP A 435 26.99 -11.44 -13.87
CA ASP A 435 27.30 -10.66 -15.08
C ASP A 435 27.24 -11.47 -16.40
N LYS A 436 27.16 -12.81 -16.32
CA LYS A 436 27.20 -13.72 -17.47
C LYS A 436 25.80 -14.08 -17.98
N MET A 437 25.72 -14.56 -19.22
CA MET A 437 24.53 -15.24 -19.74
C MET A 437 24.95 -16.52 -20.47
N PRO A 438 24.25 -17.66 -20.27
CA PRO A 438 24.55 -18.88 -21.00
C PRO A 438 24.14 -18.70 -22.47
N LYS A 439 24.95 -19.24 -23.38
CA LYS A 439 24.59 -19.41 -24.80
C LYS A 439 23.84 -20.73 -25.01
N ARG A 440 23.23 -20.92 -26.18
CA ARG A 440 22.61 -22.19 -26.58
C ARG A 440 23.64 -23.31 -26.47
N GLY A 441 23.28 -24.44 -25.84
CA GLY A 441 24.19 -25.56 -25.57
C GLY A 441 25.21 -25.34 -24.45
N GLN A 442 25.23 -24.17 -23.79
CA GLN A 442 26.08 -23.89 -22.63
C GLN A 442 25.28 -23.99 -21.33
N SER A 443 25.93 -24.54 -20.30
CA SER A 443 25.48 -24.45 -18.91
C SER A 443 26.49 -23.63 -18.11
N ILE A 444 26.02 -22.76 -17.22
CA ILE A 444 26.85 -21.95 -16.30
C ILE A 444 26.29 -22.02 -14.88
N PRO A 445 27.08 -21.76 -13.81
CA PRO A 445 26.53 -21.65 -12.46
C PRO A 445 25.42 -20.58 -12.42
N ALA A 446 24.23 -20.95 -11.95
CA ALA A 446 23.04 -20.11 -12.03
C ALA A 446 23.19 -18.76 -11.30
N ARG A 447 23.98 -18.74 -10.21
CA ARG A 447 24.36 -17.53 -9.46
C ARG A 447 25.18 -16.51 -10.28
N GLU A 448 25.84 -16.94 -11.35
CA GLU A 448 26.63 -16.08 -12.24
C GLU A 448 25.79 -15.48 -13.37
N MET A 449 24.52 -15.89 -13.48
CA MET A 449 23.58 -15.29 -14.43
C MET A 449 23.32 -13.83 -14.06
N LYS A 450 23.45 -12.95 -15.05
CA LYS A 450 23.17 -11.52 -15.00
C LYS A 450 21.74 -11.22 -14.51
N PHE A 451 20.79 -11.98 -15.02
CA PHE A 451 19.38 -11.91 -14.64
C PHE A 451 18.97 -13.26 -14.04
N GLY A 452 18.18 -13.22 -12.96
CA GLY A 452 17.44 -14.38 -12.47
C GLY A 452 16.10 -14.46 -13.19
N CYS A 453 15.00 -14.46 -12.44
CA CYS A 453 13.66 -14.19 -12.96
C CYS A 453 13.31 -12.72 -12.71
N ALA A 454 12.70 -12.02 -13.68
CA ALA A 454 12.39 -10.57 -13.58
C ALA A 454 10.96 -10.26 -13.13
N SER A 455 10.07 -11.25 -13.15
CA SER A 455 8.66 -11.14 -12.73
C SER A 455 8.05 -12.53 -12.49
N ARG A 456 7.98 -13.35 -13.55
CA ARG A 456 7.19 -14.58 -13.61
C ARG A 456 7.98 -15.79 -14.14
N PHE A 457 7.64 -16.98 -13.65
CA PHE A 457 8.30 -18.25 -14.01
C PHE A 457 7.33 -19.45 -13.94
N ALA A 458 7.72 -20.56 -14.57
CA ALA A 458 7.12 -21.89 -14.44
C ALA A 458 8.05 -22.81 -13.64
N LEU A 459 7.45 -23.73 -12.89
CA LEU A 459 8.15 -24.76 -12.11
C LEU A 459 7.80 -26.12 -12.73
N ASP A 460 8.79 -26.98 -12.88
CA ASP A 460 8.62 -28.37 -13.33
C ASP A 460 8.63 -29.33 -12.14
N THR A 461 8.13 -30.54 -12.36
CA THR A 461 8.05 -31.64 -11.41
C THR A 461 9.40 -32.13 -10.90
N ASP A 462 10.50 -31.91 -11.64
CA ASP A 462 11.87 -32.17 -11.17
C ASP A 462 12.45 -31.04 -10.29
N GLY A 463 11.70 -29.94 -10.11
CA GLY A 463 12.12 -28.73 -9.39
C GLY A 463 12.89 -27.71 -10.26
N SER A 464 12.98 -27.93 -11.57
CA SER A 464 13.51 -26.97 -12.55
C SER A 464 12.64 -25.74 -12.66
N VAL A 465 13.27 -24.58 -12.80
CA VAL A 465 12.57 -23.31 -13.01
C VAL A 465 12.84 -22.77 -14.41
N TYR A 466 11.77 -22.45 -15.12
CA TYR A 466 11.81 -21.91 -16.49
C TYR A 466 11.21 -20.51 -16.52
N PHE A 467 11.86 -19.59 -17.24
CA PHE A 467 11.38 -18.21 -17.39
C PHE A 467 11.80 -17.64 -18.74
N ALA A 468 10.98 -16.70 -19.25
CA ALA A 468 11.29 -15.93 -20.43
C ALA A 468 11.78 -14.54 -20.03
N THR A 469 12.79 -14.02 -20.73
CA THR A 469 13.22 -12.63 -20.61
C THR A 469 13.78 -12.14 -21.96
N TYR A 470 14.35 -10.93 -22.01
CA TYR A 470 14.81 -10.28 -23.24
C TYR A 470 15.77 -11.12 -24.11
N GLY A 471 16.56 -12.01 -23.52
CA GLY A 471 17.50 -12.89 -24.23
C GLY A 471 16.92 -14.23 -24.71
N GLY A 472 15.70 -14.59 -24.31
CA GLY A 472 15.05 -15.85 -24.67
C GLY A 472 14.42 -16.58 -23.48
N VAL A 473 14.25 -17.89 -23.61
CA VAL A 473 13.75 -18.78 -22.55
C VAL A 473 14.94 -19.49 -21.89
N TYR A 474 15.01 -19.41 -20.57
CA TYR A 474 16.08 -19.97 -19.75
C TYR A 474 15.54 -21.04 -18.79
N ARG A 475 16.41 -21.98 -18.42
CA ARG A 475 16.19 -23.00 -17.38
C ARG A 475 17.20 -22.81 -16.27
N VAL A 476 16.75 -22.95 -15.02
CA VAL A 476 17.61 -23.10 -13.83
C VAL A 476 17.27 -24.42 -13.15
N ALA A 477 18.26 -25.30 -13.04
CA ALA A 477 18.14 -26.62 -12.40
C ALA A 477 19.52 -27.02 -11.84
N ASP A 478 19.56 -27.74 -10.72
CA ASP A 478 20.83 -28.24 -10.09
C ASP A 478 21.91 -27.15 -9.90
N ALA A 479 21.48 -25.94 -9.53
CA ALA A 479 22.30 -24.74 -9.43
C ALA A 479 23.04 -24.32 -10.73
N GLN A 480 22.65 -24.88 -11.88
CA GLN A 480 23.08 -24.48 -13.21
C GLN A 480 21.99 -23.70 -13.95
N GLY A 481 22.40 -22.80 -14.81
CA GLY A 481 21.56 -22.01 -15.71
C GLY A 481 21.94 -22.23 -17.16
N SER A 482 20.94 -22.48 -18.00
CA SER A 482 21.13 -22.73 -19.44
C SER A 482 20.08 -21.99 -20.29
N LEU A 483 20.43 -21.70 -21.54
CA LEU A 483 19.51 -21.13 -22.53
C LEU A 483 18.79 -22.26 -23.26
N VAL A 484 17.46 -22.29 -23.17
CA VAL A 484 16.60 -23.29 -23.84
C VAL A 484 16.44 -22.92 -25.31
N ALA A 485 16.12 -21.65 -25.60
CA ALA A 485 16.11 -21.06 -26.94
C ALA A 485 16.21 -19.53 -26.84
N SER A 486 16.96 -18.91 -27.74
CA SER A 486 17.21 -17.46 -27.76
C SER A 486 16.04 -16.67 -28.37
N THR A 487 16.01 -15.35 -28.13
CA THR A 487 15.06 -14.46 -28.79
C THR A 487 15.18 -14.50 -30.33
N GLU A 488 16.40 -14.64 -30.86
CA GLU A 488 16.69 -14.74 -32.30
C GLU A 488 16.21 -16.08 -32.89
N GLU A 489 16.32 -17.18 -32.13
CA GLU A 489 15.80 -18.49 -32.54
C GLU A 489 14.26 -18.52 -32.54
N LEU A 490 13.62 -17.81 -31.61
CA LEU A 490 12.18 -17.85 -31.41
C LEU A 490 11.41 -16.82 -32.25
N ALA A 491 11.98 -15.64 -32.51
CA ALA A 491 11.28 -14.58 -33.24
C ALA A 491 10.77 -15.00 -34.64
N PRO A 492 11.51 -15.78 -35.47
CA PRO A 492 11.01 -16.28 -36.75
C PRO A 492 9.83 -17.26 -36.60
N GLN A 493 9.80 -18.05 -35.52
CA GLN A 493 8.77 -19.06 -35.27
C GLN A 493 7.44 -18.44 -34.83
N ILE A 494 7.51 -17.34 -34.06
CA ILE A 494 6.34 -16.70 -33.44
C ILE A 494 5.94 -15.34 -34.06
N GLY A 495 6.74 -14.84 -35.00
CA GLY A 495 6.53 -13.60 -35.74
C GLY A 495 6.86 -12.30 -34.97
N LYS A 496 7.57 -12.38 -33.83
CA LYS A 496 7.96 -11.21 -33.01
C LYS A 496 9.05 -11.55 -31.99
N SER A 497 9.83 -10.55 -31.57
CA SER A 497 10.80 -10.67 -30.48
C SER A 497 10.15 -10.99 -29.13
N ILE A 498 10.90 -11.63 -28.24
CA ILE A 498 10.49 -11.91 -26.86
C ILE A 498 10.95 -10.79 -25.94
N HIS A 499 9.99 -10.20 -25.24
CA HIS A 499 10.18 -9.21 -24.19
C HIS A 499 9.32 -9.60 -22.98
N ASP A 500 9.86 -9.46 -21.76
CA ASP A 500 9.50 -10.18 -20.51
C ASP A 500 8.00 -10.37 -20.22
N TRP A 501 7.18 -9.33 -20.44
CA TRP A 501 6.39 -8.78 -19.33
C TRP A 501 5.20 -9.62 -18.81
N HIS A 502 4.78 -10.71 -19.48
CA HIS A 502 3.85 -11.68 -18.87
C HIS A 502 4.22 -13.15 -19.18
N VAL A 503 4.56 -13.89 -18.13
CA VAL A 503 4.54 -15.36 -18.09
C VAL A 503 3.48 -15.77 -17.07
N GLY A 504 2.67 -16.79 -17.37
CA GLY A 504 1.63 -17.27 -16.47
C GLY A 504 2.04 -18.57 -15.77
N GLY A 505 2.14 -18.51 -14.43
CA GLY A 505 2.03 -19.60 -13.46
C GLY A 505 2.49 -21.02 -13.81
N SER A 506 3.64 -21.37 -13.22
CA SER A 506 3.79 -22.49 -12.27
C SER A 506 3.65 -23.96 -12.72
N HIS A 507 3.41 -24.30 -13.99
CA HIS A 507 3.55 -25.70 -14.44
C HIS A 507 4.03 -25.82 -15.88
N ILE A 508 4.98 -26.73 -16.12
CA ILE A 508 5.24 -27.32 -17.44
C ILE A 508 4.30 -28.52 -17.61
N ALA A 509 3.52 -28.52 -18.69
CA ALA A 509 2.60 -29.61 -19.01
C ALA A 509 3.09 -30.33 -20.27
N ASP A 510 3.29 -31.65 -20.19
CA ASP A 510 3.74 -32.50 -21.31
C ASP A 510 4.98 -31.98 -22.06
N GLY A 511 5.96 -31.43 -21.34
CA GLY A 511 7.18 -30.85 -21.91
C GLY A 511 7.02 -29.46 -22.52
N TRP A 512 5.88 -28.79 -22.32
CA TRP A 512 5.62 -27.45 -22.85
C TRP A 512 5.72 -26.33 -21.80
N PHE A 513 6.53 -25.32 -22.10
CA PHE A 513 6.59 -24.03 -21.41
C PHE A 513 5.67 -23.02 -22.10
N TYR A 514 4.79 -22.36 -21.35
CA TYR A 514 3.75 -21.46 -21.89
C TYR A 514 4.00 -20.00 -21.49
N TRP A 515 3.84 -19.06 -22.42
CA TRP A 515 4.01 -17.63 -22.14
C TRP A 515 3.24 -16.70 -23.09
N MET A 516 3.02 -15.45 -22.66
CA MET A 516 2.28 -14.45 -23.42
C MET A 516 3.04 -13.12 -23.43
N PRO A 517 3.88 -12.83 -24.45
CA PRO A 517 4.69 -11.62 -24.50
C PRO A 517 3.88 -10.35 -24.27
N GLY A 518 4.42 -9.44 -23.45
CA GLY A 518 3.75 -8.26 -22.89
C GLY A 518 2.79 -7.53 -23.82
N GLY A 519 1.55 -7.30 -23.36
CA GLY A 519 0.50 -6.62 -24.14
C GLY A 519 0.08 -7.33 -25.43
N GLY A 520 0.55 -8.55 -25.67
CA GLY A 520 0.25 -9.30 -26.89
C GLY A 520 -1.18 -9.85 -26.94
N PRO A 521 -1.61 -10.38 -28.10
CA PRO A 521 -2.92 -11.02 -28.27
C PRO A 521 -2.89 -12.55 -28.28
N ASN A 522 -1.72 -13.15 -28.08
CA ASN A 522 -1.44 -14.56 -28.34
C ASN A 522 -0.73 -15.20 -27.16
N LEU A 523 -1.17 -16.41 -26.82
CA LEU A 523 -0.50 -17.35 -25.93
C LEU A 523 0.36 -18.30 -26.79
N TYR A 524 1.63 -18.43 -26.44
CA TYR A 524 2.60 -19.29 -27.12
C TYR A 524 3.02 -20.43 -26.21
N ARG A 525 3.49 -21.51 -26.82
CA ARG A 525 4.12 -22.64 -26.12
C ARG A 525 5.43 -23.03 -26.79
N LEU A 526 6.38 -23.46 -25.98
CA LEU A 526 7.72 -23.91 -26.37
C LEU A 526 7.95 -25.31 -25.82
N ASP A 527 8.40 -26.22 -26.68
CA ASP A 527 8.88 -27.54 -26.30
C ASP A 527 10.25 -27.36 -25.62
N ILE A 528 10.35 -27.73 -24.35
CA ILE A 528 11.55 -27.50 -23.54
C ILE A 528 12.75 -28.37 -23.93
N HIS A 529 12.52 -29.43 -24.72
CA HIS A 529 13.55 -30.37 -25.17
C HIS A 529 14.11 -29.94 -26.53
N THR A 530 13.25 -29.49 -27.46
CA THR A 530 13.68 -29.09 -28.82
C THR A 530 13.94 -27.58 -28.94
N GLY A 531 13.30 -26.75 -28.11
CA GLY A 531 13.29 -25.29 -28.26
C GLY A 531 12.43 -24.79 -29.43
N GLN A 532 11.59 -25.65 -30.01
CA GLN A 532 10.59 -25.25 -31.00
C GLN A 532 9.39 -24.60 -30.31
N ALA A 533 8.82 -23.57 -30.91
CA ALA A 533 7.73 -22.80 -30.38
C ALA A 533 6.61 -22.53 -31.40
N GLU A 534 5.38 -22.49 -30.92
CA GLU A 534 4.21 -22.18 -31.74
C GLU A 534 3.20 -21.27 -31.02
N ARG A 535 2.32 -20.63 -31.80
CA ARG A 535 1.12 -19.98 -31.27
C ARG A 535 0.14 -21.06 -30.81
N PHE A 536 -0.05 -21.20 -29.50
CA PHE A 536 -1.02 -22.10 -28.90
C PHE A 536 -2.45 -21.54 -29.02
N ALA A 537 -2.65 -20.27 -28.65
CA ALA A 537 -3.94 -19.59 -28.69
C ALA A 537 -3.81 -18.12 -29.12
N GLY A 538 -4.91 -17.50 -29.54
CA GLY A 538 -4.97 -16.10 -29.93
C GLY A 538 -5.15 -15.85 -31.43
N VAL A 539 -5.92 -14.81 -31.75
CA VAL A 539 -6.28 -14.36 -33.11
C VAL A 539 -5.27 -13.41 -33.76
N GLY A 540 -4.09 -13.20 -33.16
CA GLY A 540 -3.07 -12.30 -33.70
C GLY A 540 -3.33 -10.79 -33.52
N LYS A 541 -4.49 -10.41 -32.97
CA LYS A 541 -4.85 -9.03 -32.61
C LYS A 541 -5.65 -8.99 -31.31
N ILE A 542 -5.58 -7.90 -30.56
CA ILE A 542 -6.27 -7.78 -29.27
C ILE A 542 -7.79 -7.70 -29.55
N VAL A 543 -8.54 -8.70 -29.08
CA VAL A 543 -10.01 -8.72 -29.16
C VAL A 543 -10.55 -9.22 -27.83
N GLN A 544 -11.04 -8.32 -26.99
CA GLN A 544 -11.55 -8.69 -25.68
C GLN A 544 -12.90 -9.39 -25.79
N GLY A 545 -13.07 -10.52 -25.09
CA GLY A 545 -14.35 -11.24 -25.02
C GLY A 545 -14.81 -11.90 -26.33
N LEU A 546 -13.89 -12.14 -27.26
CA LEU A 546 -14.11 -13.04 -28.40
C LEU A 546 -13.74 -14.47 -27.97
N ASP A 547 -14.69 -15.40 -28.06
CA ASP A 547 -14.44 -16.83 -27.93
C ASP A 547 -14.77 -17.50 -29.24
N GLY A 548 -13.73 -17.87 -29.98
CA GLY A 548 -13.88 -18.57 -31.24
C GLY A 548 -14.16 -20.06 -31.02
N PRO A 549 -14.52 -20.79 -32.10
CA PRO A 549 -14.73 -22.23 -32.01
C PRO A 549 -13.43 -23.01 -31.70
N THR A 550 -12.25 -22.39 -31.91
CA THR A 550 -10.95 -22.91 -31.49
C THR A 550 -10.15 -21.88 -30.67
N LEU A 551 -9.13 -22.33 -29.95
CA LEU A 551 -8.19 -21.45 -29.22
C LEU A 551 -7.47 -20.43 -30.11
N LYS A 552 -7.22 -20.77 -31.38
CA LYS A 552 -6.60 -19.86 -32.37
C LYS A 552 -7.58 -18.82 -32.92
N GLU A 553 -8.87 -18.96 -32.61
CA GLU A 553 -9.96 -18.03 -32.93
C GLU A 553 -10.49 -17.27 -31.71
N THR A 554 -10.00 -17.59 -30.51
CA THR A 554 -10.30 -16.88 -29.25
C THR A 554 -9.38 -15.67 -29.07
N GLY A 555 -9.94 -14.55 -28.64
CA GLY A 555 -9.21 -13.32 -28.35
C GLY A 555 -8.78 -13.25 -26.88
N PHE A 556 -7.52 -12.84 -26.67
CA PHE A 556 -6.90 -12.70 -25.35
C PHE A 556 -6.26 -11.31 -25.21
N HIS A 557 -6.21 -10.81 -23.98
CA HIS A 557 -5.51 -9.58 -23.61
C HIS A 557 -4.90 -9.74 -22.22
N THR A 558 -3.56 -9.76 -22.13
CA THR A 558 -2.80 -9.76 -20.87
C THR A 558 -3.29 -10.79 -19.85
N VAL A 559 -3.00 -12.08 -20.08
CA VAL A 559 -3.50 -13.16 -19.23
C VAL A 559 -2.44 -13.75 -18.30
N PHE A 560 -2.87 -14.02 -17.07
CA PHE A 560 -2.28 -15.02 -16.22
C PHE A 560 -2.69 -16.42 -16.69
N ILE A 561 -1.90 -17.41 -16.31
CA ILE A 561 -2.11 -18.83 -16.60
C ILE A 561 -1.81 -19.57 -15.31
N VAL A 562 -2.64 -20.54 -14.95
CA VAL A 562 -2.36 -21.50 -13.86
C VAL A 562 -2.89 -22.86 -14.28
N TYR A 563 -2.19 -23.93 -13.93
CA TYR A 563 -2.60 -25.30 -14.26
C TYR A 563 -3.36 -25.96 -13.13
N THR A 564 -4.22 -26.93 -13.47
CA THR A 564 -4.64 -27.95 -12.50
C THR A 564 -3.44 -28.82 -12.11
N PRO A 565 -3.41 -29.41 -10.89
CA PRO A 565 -2.30 -30.28 -10.47
C PRO A 565 -2.09 -31.53 -11.33
N ASP A 566 -3.08 -31.93 -12.13
CA ASP A 566 -2.98 -33.03 -13.09
C ASP A 566 -2.62 -32.58 -14.52
N ALA A 567 -2.32 -31.28 -14.70
CA ALA A 567 -2.02 -30.60 -15.96
C ALA A 567 -3.10 -30.69 -17.08
N LYS A 568 -4.24 -31.36 -16.85
CA LYS A 568 -5.29 -31.58 -17.88
C LYS A 568 -6.08 -30.32 -18.24
N ALA A 569 -6.01 -29.28 -17.42
CA ALA A 569 -6.61 -28.00 -17.73
C ALA A 569 -5.72 -26.84 -17.27
N MET A 570 -5.79 -25.74 -18.01
CA MET A 570 -5.25 -24.45 -17.57
C MET A 570 -6.38 -23.45 -17.39
N PHE A 571 -6.31 -22.65 -16.33
CA PHE A 571 -7.15 -21.46 -16.16
C PHE A 571 -6.37 -20.24 -16.64
N THR A 572 -7.07 -19.34 -17.34
CA THR A 572 -6.46 -18.14 -17.89
C THR A 572 -7.42 -16.95 -17.81
N GLY A 573 -6.86 -15.78 -17.54
CA GLY A 573 -7.59 -14.51 -17.41
C GLY A 573 -6.64 -13.40 -16.98
N GLY A 574 -6.99 -12.16 -17.26
CA GLY A 574 -6.25 -10.99 -16.80
C GLY A 574 -6.68 -9.71 -17.51
N GLY A 575 -6.04 -8.59 -17.15
CA GLY A 575 -6.33 -7.26 -17.69
C GLY A 575 -7.81 -6.86 -17.61
N ASP A 576 -8.25 -6.07 -18.59
CA ASP A 576 -9.64 -5.58 -18.69
C ASP A 576 -10.66 -6.64 -19.14
N GLU A 577 -10.25 -7.90 -19.36
CA GLU A 577 -11.18 -8.92 -19.88
C GLU A 577 -12.32 -9.23 -18.91
N GLY A 578 -12.04 -9.20 -17.61
CA GLY A 578 -13.03 -9.40 -16.55
C GLY A 578 -13.66 -10.79 -16.53
N VAL A 579 -13.00 -11.79 -17.12
CA VAL A 579 -13.44 -13.19 -17.18
C VAL A 579 -12.28 -14.14 -16.87
N ILE A 580 -12.60 -15.31 -16.33
CA ILE A 580 -11.68 -16.46 -16.27
C ILE A 580 -12.17 -17.50 -17.27
N ARG A 581 -11.26 -17.99 -18.09
CA ARG A 581 -11.48 -19.13 -18.99
C ARG A 581 -10.80 -20.36 -18.41
N LYS A 582 -11.46 -21.52 -18.50
CA LYS A 582 -10.80 -22.83 -18.44
C LYS A 582 -10.52 -23.26 -19.87
N ILE A 583 -9.27 -23.62 -20.15
CA ILE A 583 -8.86 -24.29 -21.38
C ILE A 583 -8.66 -25.77 -21.05
N GLN A 584 -9.37 -26.62 -21.77
CA GLN A 584 -9.32 -28.08 -21.64
C GLN A 584 -9.69 -28.69 -23.01
N ASP A 585 -9.05 -29.79 -23.40
CA ASP A 585 -9.32 -30.53 -24.65
C ASP A 585 -9.36 -29.63 -25.91
N GLY A 586 -8.44 -28.66 -25.99
CA GLY A 586 -8.32 -27.73 -27.12
C GLY A 586 -9.45 -26.68 -27.22
N ARG A 587 -10.29 -26.52 -26.19
CA ARG A 587 -11.42 -25.59 -26.15
C ARG A 587 -11.34 -24.66 -24.94
N ALA A 588 -11.88 -23.45 -25.08
CA ALA A 588 -12.03 -22.50 -23.99
C ALA A 588 -13.50 -22.39 -23.54
N ALA A 589 -13.73 -22.34 -22.23
CA ALA A 589 -15.04 -22.10 -21.64
C ALA A 589 -14.95 -21.10 -20.48
N HIS A 590 -15.95 -20.24 -20.32
CA HIS A 590 -15.98 -19.17 -19.30
C HIS A 590 -16.53 -19.67 -17.98
N LEU A 591 -15.86 -19.30 -16.89
CA LEU A 591 -16.37 -19.45 -15.54
C LEU A 591 -17.65 -18.62 -15.35
N GLN A 592 -18.74 -19.29 -14.98
CA GLN A 592 -20.05 -18.70 -14.69
C GLN A 592 -20.25 -18.49 -13.18
N LYS A 593 -21.19 -17.61 -12.81
CA LYS A 593 -21.52 -17.27 -11.40
C LYS A 593 -21.91 -18.46 -10.51
N ASP A 594 -22.39 -19.54 -11.11
CA ASP A 594 -22.80 -20.77 -10.43
C ASP A 594 -21.67 -21.82 -10.33
N GLY A 595 -20.44 -21.46 -10.72
CA GLY A 595 -19.28 -22.35 -10.71
C GLY A 595 -19.21 -23.30 -11.91
N THR A 596 -20.09 -23.14 -12.90
CA THR A 596 -20.04 -23.91 -14.16
C THR A 596 -19.13 -23.27 -15.21
N PHE A 597 -18.84 -24.00 -16.30
CA PHE A 597 -18.09 -23.52 -17.45
C PHE A 597 -18.94 -23.57 -18.72
N LEU A 598 -19.01 -22.45 -19.46
CA LEU A 598 -19.81 -22.31 -20.68
C LEU A 598 -18.95 -21.87 -21.87
N ALA A 599 -18.98 -22.62 -22.98
CA ALA A 599 -18.32 -22.24 -24.24
C ALA A 599 -19.16 -21.20 -24.99
N GLY A 600 -18.51 -20.19 -25.60
CA GLY A 600 -19.19 -19.13 -26.37
C GLY A 600 -20.17 -18.27 -25.57
N GLY A 601 -20.03 -18.23 -24.24
CA GLY A 601 -20.96 -17.55 -23.34
C GLY A 601 -20.86 -16.02 -23.42
N ARG A 602 -21.98 -15.32 -23.18
CA ARG A 602 -21.91 -13.88 -22.88
C ARG A 602 -21.16 -13.69 -21.55
N LYS A 603 -20.29 -12.68 -21.47
CA LYS A 603 -19.65 -12.27 -20.21
C LYS A 603 -20.72 -12.15 -19.12
N THR A 604 -20.62 -12.97 -18.08
CA THR A 604 -21.46 -12.76 -16.89
C THR A 604 -21.05 -11.43 -16.26
N GLY A 605 -21.96 -10.76 -15.57
CA GLY A 605 -21.62 -9.57 -14.76
C GLY A 605 -20.78 -9.90 -13.52
N TRP A 606 -20.01 -11.00 -13.54
CA TRP A 606 -19.04 -11.39 -12.54
C TRP A 606 -17.68 -10.86 -13.00
N ARG A 607 -16.90 -10.32 -12.07
CA ARG A 607 -15.63 -9.65 -12.35
C ARG A 607 -14.53 -10.35 -11.55
N LEU A 608 -14.25 -11.60 -11.91
CA LEU A 608 -13.02 -12.29 -11.51
C LEU A 608 -12.03 -12.13 -12.68
N CYS A 609 -10.80 -11.73 -12.42
CA CYS A 609 -9.86 -11.35 -13.47
C CYS A 609 -8.57 -12.15 -13.46
N SER A 610 -7.95 -12.37 -12.29
CA SER A 610 -6.59 -12.89 -12.19
C SER A 610 -6.57 -14.26 -11.50
N PRO A 611 -6.49 -15.39 -12.24
CA PRO A 611 -6.19 -16.67 -11.61
C PRO A 611 -4.78 -16.64 -10.99
N LEU A 612 -4.67 -17.07 -9.72
CA LEU A 612 -3.42 -17.02 -8.94
C LEU A 612 -2.78 -18.40 -8.77
N CYS A 613 -3.56 -19.41 -8.35
CA CYS A 613 -3.13 -20.80 -8.28
C CYS A 613 -4.33 -21.77 -8.24
N VAL A 614 -4.07 -23.07 -8.35
CA VAL A 614 -5.05 -24.15 -8.09
C VAL A 614 -4.49 -25.05 -7.00
N ASP A 615 -5.31 -25.49 -6.05
CA ASP A 615 -4.87 -26.44 -5.02
C ASP A 615 -5.06 -27.91 -5.43
N SER A 616 -4.54 -28.82 -4.60
CA SER A 616 -4.65 -30.28 -4.78
C SER A 616 -6.07 -30.82 -4.84
N GLN A 617 -7.09 -30.03 -4.46
CA GLN A 617 -8.50 -30.37 -4.57
C GLN A 617 -9.15 -29.78 -5.84
N GLY A 618 -8.35 -29.19 -6.74
CA GLY A 618 -8.82 -28.58 -7.97
C GLY A 618 -9.52 -27.23 -7.78
N ARG A 619 -9.43 -26.61 -6.60
CA ARG A 619 -10.07 -25.31 -6.32
C ARG A 619 -9.17 -24.18 -6.81
N LEU A 620 -9.75 -23.23 -7.52
CA LEU A 620 -9.06 -22.08 -8.11
C LEU A 620 -9.03 -20.91 -7.13
N TYR A 621 -7.85 -20.34 -6.89
CA TYR A 621 -7.68 -19.08 -6.18
C TYR A 621 -7.54 -17.96 -7.20
N THR A 622 -8.29 -16.88 -7.03
CA THR A 622 -8.34 -15.79 -8.01
C THR A 622 -8.65 -14.45 -7.36
N GLU A 623 -8.18 -13.38 -7.99
CA GLU A 623 -8.53 -12.02 -7.61
C GLU A 623 -9.85 -11.56 -8.23
N THR A 624 -10.61 -10.79 -7.44
CA THR A 624 -11.72 -9.98 -7.94
C THR A 624 -11.17 -8.73 -8.63
N GLY A 625 -11.69 -8.40 -9.82
CA GLY A 625 -11.18 -7.30 -10.65
C GLY A 625 -11.19 -5.93 -9.97
N ILE A 626 -10.31 -5.04 -10.43
CA ILE A 626 -10.04 -3.71 -9.84
C ILE A 626 -11.29 -2.84 -9.55
N TYR A 627 -12.41 -3.08 -10.25
CA TYR A 627 -13.69 -2.39 -10.07
C TYR A 627 -14.78 -3.25 -9.41
N ALA A 628 -14.45 -4.38 -8.81
CA ALA A 628 -15.40 -5.30 -8.20
C ALA A 628 -14.83 -5.86 -6.92
N TRP A 629 -15.61 -5.81 -5.84
CA TRP A 629 -15.28 -6.53 -4.60
C TRP A 629 -13.87 -6.19 -4.07
N GLY A 630 -13.37 -4.97 -4.27
CA GLY A 630 -12.19 -4.43 -3.57
C GLY A 630 -10.81 -5.02 -3.89
N GLY A 631 -10.72 -6.11 -4.66
CA GLY A 631 -9.46 -6.85 -4.87
C GLY A 631 -9.20 -7.88 -3.77
N TRP A 632 -10.22 -8.68 -3.42
CA TRP A 632 -10.05 -9.86 -2.58
C TRP A 632 -9.51 -11.03 -3.39
N VAL A 633 -8.79 -11.93 -2.72
CA VAL A 633 -8.60 -13.30 -3.21
C VAL A 633 -9.77 -14.16 -2.74
N VAL A 634 -10.46 -14.74 -3.71
CA VAL A 634 -11.52 -15.72 -3.51
C VAL A 634 -11.06 -17.11 -3.94
N ARG A 635 -11.49 -18.12 -3.19
CA ARG A 635 -11.39 -19.53 -3.54
C ARG A 635 -12.67 -19.96 -4.22
N VAL A 636 -12.55 -20.43 -5.47
CA VAL A 636 -13.66 -20.94 -6.28
C VAL A 636 -13.60 -22.47 -6.30
N SER A 637 -14.68 -23.09 -5.84
CA SER A 637 -14.96 -24.51 -5.97
C SER A 637 -15.98 -24.70 -7.09
N PHE A 638 -15.70 -25.60 -8.02
CA PHE A 638 -16.54 -25.80 -9.20
C PHE A 638 -17.70 -26.76 -8.93
N ALA A 639 -18.79 -26.63 -9.70
CA ALA A 639 -19.88 -27.58 -9.66
C ALA A 639 -19.44 -28.95 -10.25
N PRO A 640 -19.95 -30.09 -9.75
CA PRO A 640 -19.73 -31.40 -10.38
C PRO A 640 -20.21 -31.43 -11.84
N ALA A 641 -19.47 -32.13 -12.69
CA ALA A 641 -19.67 -32.15 -14.15
C ALA A 641 -21.09 -32.58 -14.57
N ASP A 642 -21.74 -33.46 -13.81
CA ASP A 642 -23.08 -34.01 -14.11
C ASP A 642 -24.20 -32.97 -14.17
N THR A 643 -23.98 -31.75 -13.69
CA THR A 643 -24.97 -30.67 -13.76
C THR A 643 -25.13 -30.05 -15.16
N GLN A 644 -24.23 -30.33 -16.11
CA GLN A 644 -24.33 -29.82 -17.49
C GLN A 644 -25.49 -30.43 -18.31
N GLY A 645 -26.11 -31.53 -17.87
CA GLY A 645 -27.12 -32.27 -18.63
C GLY A 645 -28.57 -31.77 -18.54
N GLN A 646 -28.92 -30.88 -17.60
CA GLN A 646 -30.33 -30.53 -17.32
C GLN A 646 -30.60 -29.03 -17.15
N ARG A 647 -30.44 -28.24 -18.22
CA ARG A 647 -31.21 -27.00 -18.41
C ARG A 647 -31.70 -26.86 -19.85
N SER A 648 -32.84 -27.50 -20.14
CA SER A 648 -33.68 -27.15 -21.27
C SER A 648 -34.18 -25.70 -21.10
N LYS A 649 -34.21 -24.95 -22.21
CA LYS A 649 -34.78 -23.60 -22.28
C LYS A 649 -36.24 -23.56 -21.81
N PRO A 650 -36.65 -22.44 -21.20
CA PRO A 650 -37.56 -21.53 -21.91
C PRO A 650 -36.82 -20.38 -22.62
#